data_AF-A0A1G3LDQ7-F1
#
_entry.id   AF-A0A1G3LDQ7-F1
#
_cell.length_a   1.000
_cell.length_b   1.000
_cell.length_c   1.000
_cell.angle_alpha   90.00
_cell.angle_beta   90.00
_cell.angle_gamma   90.00
#
_symmetry.space_group_name_H-M   'P 1'
#
loop_
_entity.id
_entity.type
_entity.pdbx_description
1 polymer ?
#
loop_
_entity_poly.entity_id
_entity_poly.type
_entity_poly.pdbx_seq_one_letter_code
_entity_poly.pdbx_strand_id
1 'polypeptide(L)'
;MSTNLFIRKILVFFFISFSIFCYGDSIYNALNYTIIGVEAVKWSPEENIYFNSLKLELYSDYGKIFYLIDKNLSMAEPIPYTNELTLKGEKGRIVDYNLIVMLEKDDGRVEFFSRTYRIDRIDKFEKRFFQKENPYKKEITTDKTSIKINYQFKNNFYNIKLSQKEFNFPNYTQEKTQKTEILEINGKKGEKTTNSVSITYQKNDSTYTEIENYSINLNKPLPPSFGSLYWGQIYNQNYKIEIRGANKNDKIFYWIREKNKDELLFGPPPITDTKKWIEYTTPVELTTKYGLKGTSGVAAFAVGKNGLYSDIAGPFYFKINGIEKPFQQTFYDQTPDVTIKKVSVNGVDLSSDIITRVNQKVVLKFESFNEDDSFYFTFNSSNEEGKSDLFSCEGEYIFNNNSQNPYEINLFYSNGEKFGTLHLNKDNLLPVLKKFTTNFVDVSTDTVFDFYLPSNNVKYEITYNLNKTLDITENSKEFNGKLKLNVKNGQELLYKVKFGAFNNTDLIAESDYYYFKIDKRNPIKDVSSDGIDFSIPHNEQQILKLIPPEKDSSVYYRFSEDADWTIYEDPIIFYPPLFGQYEINVYVKSRDKVGNERENEEPYLIRFDRRGIFVDNTKKFSGNGTEQAPFKSIERSIYYAKLKNMKIIYLMSDDLGVSFPTTVESDVIIEPYKNNTISSITMDTKSLWKKKHIWFDIFKDGYLEFRNINFDIKSGNYFANVAANKLKIYNCNLSYYGENEFSFIKGENSKIGINNISLNVPNNPDKFNFLDCTSTELILKNINARVNCKENSFFNIKNIKKFYLEKLNYKSDISNSNVFFTGEFSDITIKNLIYEQKGNFKSSNIFDLKNSNFNIEESRFIVEGQQSFDTRILVCNDSQINIKNSQFKMDKSFSMIGFNCYNSTVNFTQGIIDFSNVLDFIYSFRIDKGLFKISNVVIRNSNSANAILVLLNNSSFEGVNNSFFNNNIEEKSFAFWVNEEGNITTVNSLYYFSNQKKSSFIYLNNHNYNAIKPAWYSNAISSNITLLENLDKKDLDFIIKDFEDKNVFYDFKDDFNVAGLDFFIPQKDSPLLQRGIDSSKSPLQIPEKDFYGKNRILSGIGIDIGAVQKSGYLE
;
A
#
# COMPACT_ATOMS: atom_id res chain seq x y z
N MET A 1 -28.28 24.51 -47.49
CA MET A 1 -27.17 24.88 -46.57
C MET A 1 -27.19 24.14 -45.22
N SER A 2 -28.15 23.23 -44.97
CA SER A 2 -28.36 22.56 -43.67
C SER A 2 -27.50 21.31 -43.41
N THR A 3 -27.17 20.53 -44.45
CA THR A 3 -26.53 19.21 -44.33
C THR A 3 -25.16 19.22 -43.65
N ASN A 4 -24.34 20.25 -43.91
CA ASN A 4 -22.99 20.35 -43.36
C ASN A 4 -22.95 20.57 -41.83
N LEU A 5 -24.03 21.13 -41.25
CA LEU A 5 -24.11 21.32 -39.79
C LEU A 5 -24.41 20.01 -39.05
N PHE A 6 -25.16 19.10 -39.69
CA PHE A 6 -25.52 17.80 -39.12
C PHE A 6 -24.31 16.86 -39.06
N ILE A 7 -23.53 16.77 -40.14
CA ILE A 7 -22.30 15.96 -40.21
C ILE A 7 -21.26 16.46 -39.20
N ARG A 8 -21.08 17.78 -39.06
CA ARG A 8 -20.21 18.35 -38.00
C ARG A 8 -20.69 18.01 -36.59
N LYS A 9 -22.00 18.04 -36.32
CA LYS A 9 -22.54 17.63 -35.01
C LYS A 9 -22.32 16.14 -34.73
N ILE A 10 -22.48 15.26 -35.72
CA ILE A 10 -22.19 13.82 -35.57
C ILE A 10 -20.70 13.57 -35.30
N LEU A 11 -19.80 14.24 -36.04
CA LEU A 11 -18.35 14.11 -35.81
C LEU A 11 -17.94 14.62 -34.42
N VAL A 12 -18.49 15.74 -33.96
CA VAL A 12 -18.26 16.24 -32.58
C VAL A 12 -18.85 15.28 -31.54
N PHE A 13 -20.01 14.69 -31.79
CA PHE A 13 -20.61 13.71 -30.87
C PHE A 13 -19.77 12.43 -30.79
N PHE A 14 -19.21 11.95 -31.91
CA PHE A 14 -18.24 10.85 -31.92
C PHE A 14 -16.95 11.22 -31.18
N PHE A 15 -16.39 12.41 -31.40
CA PHE A 15 -15.18 12.86 -30.71
C PHE A 15 -15.38 12.98 -29.20
N ILE A 16 -16.52 13.52 -28.76
CA ILE A 16 -16.89 13.61 -27.33
C ILE A 16 -17.14 12.21 -26.74
N SER A 17 -17.85 11.33 -27.45
CA SER A 17 -18.08 9.95 -26.99
C SER A 17 -16.78 9.18 -26.84
N PHE A 18 -15.86 9.29 -27.81
CA PHE A 18 -14.54 8.68 -27.77
C PHE A 18 -13.67 9.28 -26.65
N SER A 19 -13.75 10.59 -26.42
CA SER A 19 -13.05 11.27 -25.31
C SER A 19 -13.55 10.79 -23.94
N ILE A 20 -14.86 10.63 -23.76
CA ILE A 20 -15.47 10.13 -22.52
C ILE A 20 -15.13 8.66 -22.29
N PHE A 21 -15.07 7.84 -23.35
CA PHE A 21 -14.63 6.44 -23.24
C PHE A 21 -13.13 6.27 -22.95
N CYS A 22 -12.27 7.21 -23.40
CA CYS A 22 -10.83 7.19 -23.13
C CYS A 22 -10.44 7.84 -21.79
N TYR A 23 -11.28 8.70 -21.20
CA TYR A 23 -10.97 9.48 -20.00
C TYR A 23 -12.14 9.56 -19.00
N GLY A 24 -12.60 8.40 -18.54
CA GLY A 24 -13.57 8.28 -17.45
C GLY A 24 -12.92 7.92 -16.12
N ASP A 25 -12.51 8.91 -15.32
CA ASP A 25 -12.09 8.70 -13.92
C ASP A 25 -12.81 9.71 -13.01
N SER A 26 -13.49 9.22 -11.96
CA SER A 26 -14.61 9.94 -11.34
C SER A 26 -14.64 9.83 -9.81
N ILE A 27 -13.74 10.55 -9.14
CA ILE A 27 -13.84 10.81 -7.69
C ILE A 27 -13.56 12.28 -7.40
N TYR A 28 -14.62 13.06 -7.12
CA TYR A 28 -14.76 13.77 -5.85
C TYR A 28 -16.16 14.40 -5.74
N ASN A 29 -16.88 14.05 -4.68
CA ASN A 29 -17.96 14.88 -4.13
C ASN A 29 -17.88 14.79 -2.61
N ALA A 30 -18.18 15.89 -1.91
CA ALA A 30 -17.83 16.06 -0.50
C ALA A 30 -19.04 16.47 0.35
N LEU A 31 -19.81 15.48 0.82
CA LEU A 31 -20.85 15.65 1.85
C LEU A 31 -21.30 14.26 2.36
N ASN A 32 -21.05 13.96 3.64
CA ASN A 32 -21.92 13.26 4.62
C ASN A 32 -21.14 12.45 5.68
N TYR A 33 -21.80 12.28 6.84
CA TYR A 33 -21.30 11.71 8.09
C TYR A 33 -22.50 11.08 8.86
N THR A 34 -22.24 10.44 10.01
CA THR A 34 -23.18 9.84 11.01
C THR A 34 -23.44 8.32 10.93
N ILE A 35 -24.03 7.76 11.99
CA ILE A 35 -23.58 6.51 12.64
C ILE A 35 -24.74 5.57 13.04
N ILE A 36 -24.56 4.26 12.84
CA ILE A 36 -25.07 3.12 13.64
C ILE A 36 -24.29 1.85 13.19
N GLY A 37 -24.13 0.77 13.95
CA GLY A 37 -24.50 0.46 15.34
C GLY A 37 -24.60 -1.07 15.54
N VAL A 38 -23.97 -1.65 16.56
CA VAL A 38 -23.94 -3.12 16.82
C VAL A 38 -23.99 -3.41 18.34
N GLU A 39 -24.61 -4.53 18.71
CA GLU A 39 -24.87 -4.98 20.09
C GLU A 39 -23.63 -5.54 20.82
N ALA A 40 -23.62 -5.47 22.16
CA ALA A 40 -22.40 -5.60 22.98
C ALA A 40 -22.10 -7.00 23.56
N VAL A 41 -23.02 -7.96 23.51
CA VAL A 41 -22.80 -9.34 23.97
C VAL A 41 -22.98 -10.32 22.81
N LYS A 42 -21.97 -11.17 22.60
CA LYS A 42 -21.92 -12.21 21.58
C LYS A 42 -22.25 -13.56 22.22
N TRP A 43 -23.05 -14.36 21.51
CA TRP A 43 -23.58 -15.64 21.96
C TRP A 43 -23.10 -16.74 21.00
N SER A 44 -22.52 -17.82 21.53
CA SER A 44 -21.95 -18.90 20.72
C SER A 44 -22.34 -20.28 21.27
N PRO A 45 -22.82 -21.21 20.43
CA PRO A 45 -23.36 -20.95 19.11
C PRO A 45 -24.65 -20.11 19.21
N GLU A 46 -25.11 -19.53 18.10
CA GLU A 46 -26.34 -18.71 18.10
C GLU A 46 -27.64 -19.56 18.22
N GLU A 47 -28.74 -18.88 18.56
CA GLU A 47 -30.09 -19.45 18.71
C GLU A 47 -30.49 -20.33 17.50
N ASN A 48 -30.62 -21.63 17.73
CA ASN A 48 -30.95 -22.63 16.70
C ASN A 48 -31.44 -23.97 17.32
N ILE A 49 -31.73 -24.95 16.46
CA ILE A 49 -32.15 -26.31 16.78
C ILE A 49 -30.95 -27.27 16.69
N TYR A 50 -30.60 -27.93 17.80
CA TYR A 50 -29.40 -28.76 17.89
C TYR A 50 -29.70 -30.23 18.12
N PHE A 51 -29.04 -31.12 17.36
CA PHE A 51 -29.35 -32.55 17.43
C PHE A 51 -28.67 -33.32 18.59
N ASN A 52 -27.99 -32.60 19.49
CA ASN A 52 -27.29 -33.11 20.67
C ASN A 52 -27.23 -32.02 21.76
N SER A 53 -26.91 -32.41 23.00
CA SER A 53 -26.71 -31.48 24.12
C SER A 53 -25.72 -30.37 23.76
N LEU A 54 -26.07 -29.13 24.08
CA LEU A 54 -25.42 -27.92 23.61
C LEU A 54 -24.55 -27.30 24.71
N LYS A 55 -23.29 -27.02 24.41
CA LYS A 55 -22.48 -26.07 25.20
C LYS A 55 -22.69 -24.67 24.65
N LEU A 56 -22.76 -23.69 25.54
CA LEU A 56 -23.14 -22.32 25.24
C LEU A 56 -22.13 -21.39 25.91
N GLU A 57 -21.54 -20.52 25.11
CA GLU A 57 -20.47 -19.61 25.44
C GLU A 57 -20.94 -18.16 25.22
N LEU A 58 -20.69 -17.32 26.21
CA LEU A 58 -21.10 -15.91 26.23
C LEU A 58 -19.85 -15.04 26.33
N TYR A 59 -19.73 -14.04 25.45
CA TYR A 59 -18.54 -13.19 25.38
C TYR A 59 -18.88 -11.72 25.11
N SER A 60 -18.07 -10.83 25.65
CA SER A 60 -18.07 -9.40 25.32
C SER A 60 -16.63 -8.91 25.31
N ASP A 61 -16.34 -7.97 24.42
CA ASP A 61 -15.03 -7.32 24.34
C ASP A 61 -14.85 -6.26 25.47
N TYR A 62 -15.90 -5.96 26.25
CA TYR A 62 -15.91 -4.95 27.31
C TYR A 62 -16.77 -5.39 28.51
N GLY A 63 -16.14 -5.70 29.65
CA GLY A 63 -16.82 -6.00 30.92
C GLY A 63 -17.08 -7.46 31.28
N LYS A 64 -17.82 -7.66 32.38
CA LYS A 64 -18.15 -8.96 32.99
C LYS A 64 -19.59 -9.36 32.73
N ILE A 65 -19.80 -10.65 32.51
CA ILE A 65 -21.10 -11.23 32.13
C ILE A 65 -21.71 -12.00 33.30
N PHE A 66 -23.02 -11.88 33.48
CA PHE A 66 -23.84 -12.65 34.41
C PHE A 66 -25.08 -13.19 33.68
N TYR A 67 -25.74 -14.25 34.17
CA TYR A 67 -26.89 -14.85 33.50
C TYR A 67 -27.96 -15.43 34.45
N LEU A 68 -29.16 -15.63 33.91
CA LEU A 68 -30.34 -16.23 34.52
C LEU A 68 -31.05 -17.15 33.52
N ILE A 69 -31.48 -18.34 33.95
CA ILE A 69 -32.25 -19.30 33.13
C ILE A 69 -33.64 -19.44 33.73
N ASP A 70 -34.69 -19.09 33.00
CA ASP A 70 -35.99 -18.84 33.64
C ASP A 70 -36.92 -20.06 33.75
N LYS A 71 -37.45 -20.24 34.97
CA LYS A 71 -38.78 -20.83 35.24
C LYS A 71 -39.58 -20.09 36.35
N ASN A 72 -39.04 -19.02 36.92
CA ASN A 72 -39.73 -17.92 37.61
C ASN A 72 -38.70 -16.86 38.10
N LEU A 73 -38.44 -15.83 37.28
CA LEU A 73 -37.40 -14.81 37.49
C LEU A 73 -37.50 -14.00 38.79
N SER A 74 -38.68 -13.88 39.40
CA SER A 74 -38.94 -12.93 40.49
C SER A 74 -38.26 -13.25 41.83
N MET A 75 -37.47 -14.33 41.93
CA MET A 75 -36.74 -14.73 43.16
C MET A 75 -35.34 -15.33 42.87
N ALA A 76 -34.74 -15.08 41.71
CA ALA A 76 -33.44 -15.64 41.33
C ALA A 76 -32.36 -14.55 41.13
N GLU A 77 -31.19 -14.72 41.76
CA GLU A 77 -30.06 -13.78 41.64
C GLU A 77 -29.17 -14.11 40.40
N PRO A 78 -28.63 -13.10 39.68
CA PRO A 78 -27.80 -13.34 38.49
C PRO A 78 -26.47 -14.04 38.81
N ILE A 79 -26.16 -15.11 38.08
CA ILE A 79 -24.95 -15.91 38.28
C ILE A 79 -23.84 -15.41 37.36
N PRO A 80 -22.61 -15.12 37.85
CA PRO A 80 -21.51 -14.72 36.98
C PRO A 80 -21.14 -15.83 35.99
N TYR A 81 -20.99 -15.45 34.72
CA TYR A 81 -20.53 -16.33 33.65
C TYR A 81 -19.00 -16.45 33.71
N THR A 82 -18.48 -17.65 33.99
CA THR A 82 -17.06 -17.84 34.32
C THR A 82 -16.22 -18.54 33.27
N ASN A 83 -16.81 -19.40 32.42
CA ASN A 83 -16.16 -19.98 31.23
C ASN A 83 -17.11 -20.81 30.34
N GLU A 84 -18.10 -21.51 30.89
CA GLU A 84 -18.95 -22.44 30.12
C GLU A 84 -20.38 -22.58 30.69
N LEU A 85 -21.39 -22.69 29.82
CA LEU A 85 -22.75 -23.14 30.14
C LEU A 85 -23.10 -24.43 29.34
N THR A 86 -23.99 -25.29 29.85
CA THR A 86 -24.48 -26.46 29.08
C THR A 86 -26.01 -26.64 29.19
N LEU A 87 -26.69 -26.66 28.04
CA LEU A 87 -28.11 -27.04 27.89
C LEU A 87 -28.19 -28.49 27.39
N LYS A 88 -29.17 -29.28 27.86
CA LYS A 88 -29.24 -30.74 27.59
C LYS A 88 -30.63 -31.16 27.14
N GLY A 89 -30.74 -31.72 25.94
CA GLY A 89 -31.99 -32.29 25.41
C GLY A 89 -32.18 -33.76 25.79
N GLU A 90 -33.45 -34.16 25.94
CA GLU A 90 -33.83 -35.56 26.20
C GLU A 90 -33.76 -36.41 24.92
N LYS A 91 -33.53 -37.72 25.07
CA LYS A 91 -33.45 -38.64 23.93
C LYS A 91 -34.84 -38.98 23.40
N GLY A 92 -35.07 -38.77 22.10
CA GLY A 92 -36.37 -38.99 21.45
C GLY A 92 -37.39 -37.86 21.63
N ARG A 93 -36.95 -36.65 22.06
CA ARG A 93 -37.82 -35.48 22.26
C ARG A 93 -37.11 -34.17 21.89
N ILE A 94 -37.91 -33.12 21.74
CA ILE A 94 -37.48 -31.74 21.51
C ILE A 94 -37.74 -30.90 22.78
N VAL A 95 -36.78 -30.07 23.20
CA VAL A 95 -36.85 -29.25 24.43
C VAL A 95 -36.31 -27.84 24.20
N ASP A 96 -36.97 -26.82 24.77
CA ASP A 96 -36.65 -25.39 24.64
C ASP A 96 -36.20 -24.76 25.97
N TYR A 97 -35.31 -23.75 25.90
CA TYR A 97 -34.76 -23.00 27.03
C TYR A 97 -34.65 -21.50 26.73
N ASN A 98 -35.08 -20.64 27.66
CA ASN A 98 -34.92 -19.18 27.57
C ASN A 98 -33.80 -18.73 28.53
N LEU A 99 -32.87 -17.92 28.04
CA LEU A 99 -31.66 -17.49 28.73
C LEU A 99 -31.54 -15.95 28.69
N ILE A 100 -31.42 -15.32 29.86
CA ILE A 100 -31.23 -13.87 30.02
C ILE A 100 -29.82 -13.60 30.54
N VAL A 101 -29.17 -12.57 30.03
CA VAL A 101 -27.76 -12.24 30.25
C VAL A 101 -27.61 -10.75 30.56
N MET A 102 -26.75 -10.42 31.51
CA MET A 102 -26.44 -9.07 31.97
C MET A 102 -24.94 -8.81 31.79
N LEU A 103 -24.58 -7.67 31.19
CA LEU A 103 -23.20 -7.24 30.98
C LEU A 103 -22.91 -5.98 31.81
N GLU A 104 -21.94 -6.06 32.72
CA GLU A 104 -21.39 -4.93 33.45
C GLU A 104 -20.07 -4.51 32.79
N LYS A 105 -20.08 -3.42 32.02
CA LYS A 105 -18.94 -2.90 31.26
C LYS A 105 -17.81 -2.40 32.16
N ASP A 106 -16.58 -2.35 31.64
CA ASP A 106 -15.38 -1.93 32.39
C ASP A 106 -15.43 -0.48 32.91
N ASP A 107 -16.40 0.33 32.46
CA ASP A 107 -16.70 1.67 32.98
C ASP A 107 -17.86 1.71 34.01
N GLY A 108 -18.35 0.55 34.45
CA GLY A 108 -19.38 0.40 35.49
C GLY A 108 -20.82 0.48 35.01
N ARG A 109 -21.09 0.45 33.70
CA ARG A 109 -22.46 0.50 33.14
C ARG A 109 -23.02 -0.88 32.83
N VAL A 110 -24.29 -1.11 33.17
CA VAL A 110 -24.95 -2.41 33.07
C VAL A 110 -26.01 -2.44 31.97
N GLU A 111 -25.97 -3.45 31.11
CA GLU A 111 -26.90 -3.70 29.99
C GLU A 111 -27.43 -5.15 30.00
N PHE A 112 -28.61 -5.41 29.42
CA PHE A 112 -29.30 -6.71 29.48
C PHE A 112 -29.74 -7.22 28.09
N PHE A 113 -29.65 -8.53 27.88
CA PHE A 113 -29.87 -9.23 26.61
C PHE A 113 -30.52 -10.60 26.86
N SER A 114 -31.21 -11.20 25.87
CA SER A 114 -31.86 -12.52 26.04
C SER A 114 -32.06 -13.30 24.74
N ARG A 115 -31.93 -14.63 24.76
CA ARG A 115 -32.17 -15.55 23.62
C ARG A 115 -32.75 -16.91 24.03
N THR A 116 -33.23 -17.68 23.05
CA THR A 116 -33.88 -19.00 23.21
C THR A 116 -33.10 -20.11 22.49
N TYR A 117 -33.14 -21.35 22.97
CA TYR A 117 -32.38 -22.47 22.39
C TYR A 117 -33.15 -23.80 22.44
N ARG A 118 -33.07 -24.61 21.37
CA ARG A 118 -33.85 -25.85 21.17
C ARG A 118 -32.95 -27.07 20.89
N ILE A 119 -33.28 -28.25 21.44
CA ILE A 119 -32.48 -29.49 21.28
C ILE A 119 -33.37 -30.72 20.98
N ASP A 120 -33.00 -31.56 19.99
CA ASP A 120 -33.77 -32.71 19.43
C ASP A 120 -32.90 -33.96 19.17
N ARG A 121 -33.13 -35.15 19.74
CA ARG A 121 -32.13 -36.26 19.68
C ARG A 121 -32.65 -37.62 19.17
N ILE A 122 -32.38 -37.97 17.90
CA ILE A 122 -32.80 -39.22 17.22
C ILE A 122 -31.67 -39.77 16.29
N ASP A 123 -31.35 -41.08 16.33
CA ASP A 123 -29.97 -41.62 16.14
C ASP A 123 -29.61 -42.45 14.87
N LYS A 124 -28.29 -42.49 14.55
CA LYS A 124 -27.40 -43.55 13.92
C LYS A 124 -25.90 -43.20 14.18
N PHE A 125 -24.84 -44.01 13.98
CA PHE A 125 -24.52 -45.44 14.26
C PHE A 125 -22.99 -45.69 14.06
N GLU A 126 -22.38 -46.81 14.52
CA GLU A 126 -20.89 -47.02 14.56
C GLU A 126 -20.37 -48.46 14.28
N LYS A 127 -19.03 -48.66 14.15
CA LYS A 127 -18.29 -49.95 14.28
C LYS A 127 -16.83 -49.76 14.81
N ARG A 128 -16.19 -50.84 15.32
CA ARG A 128 -14.91 -50.86 16.09
C ARG A 128 -13.83 -51.80 15.49
N PHE A 129 -12.57 -51.68 15.95
CA PHE A 129 -11.37 -52.42 15.48
C PHE A 129 -10.83 -53.51 16.45
N PHE A 130 -10.03 -54.43 15.89
CA PHE A 130 -9.04 -55.31 16.56
C PHE A 130 -7.74 -55.33 15.70
N GLN A 131 -6.58 -55.67 16.27
CA GLN A 131 -5.28 -55.71 15.57
C GLN A 131 -4.69 -57.14 15.41
N LYS A 132 -3.83 -57.33 14.40
CA LYS A 132 -2.95 -58.49 14.16
C LYS A 132 -1.54 -58.00 13.78
N GLU A 133 -0.50 -58.81 14.04
CA GLU A 133 0.88 -58.48 13.64
C GLU A 133 1.24 -58.88 12.19
N ASN A 134 2.10 -58.05 11.56
CA ASN A 134 2.58 -58.26 10.19
C ASN A 134 3.92 -59.02 10.09
N PRO A 135 4.17 -59.75 8.99
CA PRO A 135 5.30 -60.69 8.86
C PRO A 135 6.59 -60.06 8.32
N TYR A 136 6.52 -58.96 7.56
CA TYR A 136 7.65 -58.15 7.13
C TYR A 136 7.47 -56.71 7.61
N LYS A 137 8.58 -55.94 7.68
CA LYS A 137 8.52 -54.48 7.72
C LYS A 137 8.61 -53.98 6.28
N LYS A 138 7.73 -53.04 5.94
CA LYS A 138 7.62 -52.41 4.63
C LYS A 138 7.78 -50.92 4.83
N GLU A 139 8.89 -50.37 4.37
CA GLU A 139 9.14 -48.93 4.36
C GLU A 139 9.11 -48.47 2.90
N ILE A 140 7.97 -47.89 2.50
CA ILE A 140 7.85 -47.22 1.21
C ILE A 140 8.45 -45.82 1.37
N THR A 141 9.57 -45.56 0.71
CA THR A 141 10.09 -44.21 0.53
C THR A 141 9.62 -43.67 -0.81
N THR A 142 8.43 -43.06 -0.83
CA THR A 142 7.94 -42.24 -1.94
C THR A 142 8.72 -40.93 -1.99
N ASP A 143 9.61 -40.78 -2.98
CA ASP A 143 10.04 -39.47 -3.47
C ASP A 143 9.11 -39.03 -4.62
N LYS A 144 9.19 -37.77 -5.04
CA LYS A 144 8.37 -37.18 -6.10
C LYS A 144 8.53 -37.92 -7.43
N THR A 145 9.75 -38.36 -7.73
CA THR A 145 10.11 -39.01 -9.00
C THR A 145 10.24 -40.52 -8.94
N SER A 146 10.39 -41.13 -7.76
CA SER A 146 10.60 -42.56 -7.61
C SER A 146 9.98 -43.09 -6.32
N ILE A 147 9.49 -44.33 -6.37
CA ILE A 147 9.05 -45.06 -5.18
C ILE A 147 10.11 -46.11 -4.90
N LYS A 148 10.88 -45.86 -3.84
CA LYS A 148 11.92 -46.77 -3.35
C LYS A 148 11.33 -47.59 -2.21
N ILE A 149 10.91 -48.80 -2.50
CA ILE A 149 10.25 -49.67 -1.53
C ILE A 149 11.30 -50.58 -0.91
N ASN A 150 11.58 -50.32 0.36
CA ASN A 150 12.45 -51.14 1.17
C ASN A 150 11.60 -52.20 1.90
N TYR A 151 11.63 -53.43 1.40
CA TYR A 151 11.01 -54.57 2.10
C TYR A 151 12.07 -55.27 2.95
N GLN A 152 11.84 -55.27 4.26
CA GLN A 152 12.73 -55.85 5.25
C GLN A 152 12.02 -57.03 5.95
N PHE A 153 12.36 -58.23 5.51
CA PHE A 153 11.72 -59.47 5.94
C PHE A 153 12.31 -59.95 7.27
N LYS A 154 11.48 -60.66 8.06
CA LYS A 154 11.95 -61.26 9.32
C LYS A 154 12.86 -62.49 9.05
N ASN A 155 12.85 -63.05 7.84
CA ASN A 155 13.60 -64.24 7.37
C ASN A 155 14.35 -63.98 6.05
N ASN A 156 15.33 -64.84 5.70
CA ASN A 156 16.02 -64.80 4.39
C ASN A 156 15.17 -65.35 3.24
N PHE A 157 14.20 -66.20 3.57
CA PHE A 157 13.37 -66.94 2.62
C PHE A 157 12.19 -66.08 2.18
N TYR A 158 12.49 -65.21 1.20
CA TYR A 158 11.52 -64.39 0.51
C TYR A 158 11.92 -64.24 -0.96
N ASN A 159 11.02 -63.73 -1.79
CA ASN A 159 11.31 -63.40 -3.18
C ASN A 159 10.47 -62.21 -3.60
N ILE A 160 11.10 -61.23 -4.24
CA ILE A 160 10.42 -60.06 -4.79
C ILE A 160 10.67 -60.01 -6.29
N LYS A 161 9.59 -59.78 -7.04
CA LYS A 161 9.64 -59.56 -8.49
C LYS A 161 8.91 -58.28 -8.86
N LEU A 162 9.65 -57.33 -9.42
CA LEU A 162 9.08 -56.16 -10.10
C LEU A 162 8.60 -56.56 -11.50
N SER A 163 7.40 -56.13 -11.87
CA SER A 163 6.84 -56.27 -13.21
C SER A 163 6.04 -55.02 -13.53
N GLN A 164 5.84 -54.69 -14.81
CA GLN A 164 4.91 -53.61 -15.17
C GLN A 164 3.48 -54.13 -15.23
N LYS A 165 3.24 -55.19 -15.99
CA LYS A 165 1.93 -55.84 -16.13
C LYS A 165 2.04 -57.37 -16.37
N GLU A 166 3.03 -58.07 -15.79
CA GLU A 166 3.22 -59.53 -15.97
C GLU A 166 3.56 -60.29 -14.67
N PHE A 167 2.60 -61.07 -14.18
CA PHE A 167 2.69 -61.87 -12.97
C PHE A 167 3.19 -63.29 -13.25
N ASN A 168 3.94 -63.88 -12.32
CA ASN A 168 4.53 -65.21 -12.45
C ASN A 168 4.36 -65.97 -11.13
N PHE A 169 4.13 -67.28 -11.20
CA PHE A 169 3.78 -68.12 -10.05
C PHE A 169 4.41 -69.51 -10.24
N PRO A 170 4.84 -70.21 -9.16
CA PRO A 170 5.12 -69.68 -7.83
C PRO A 170 6.29 -68.70 -7.93
N ASN A 171 6.31 -67.68 -7.06
CA ASN A 171 7.50 -66.86 -6.87
C ASN A 171 8.28 -67.43 -5.69
N TYR A 172 8.76 -68.68 -5.82
CA TYR A 172 9.41 -69.42 -4.73
C TYR A 172 10.38 -68.54 -3.93
N THR A 173 10.29 -68.62 -2.61
CA THR A 173 11.21 -67.94 -1.69
C THR A 173 12.65 -68.45 -1.91
N GLN A 174 13.52 -67.62 -2.50
CA GLN A 174 14.94 -67.96 -2.63
C GLN A 174 15.66 -67.51 -1.36
N GLU A 175 16.71 -68.21 -0.93
CA GLU A 175 17.51 -67.72 0.18
C GLU A 175 18.40 -66.57 -0.32
N LYS A 176 17.96 -65.32 -0.10
CA LYS A 176 18.74 -64.15 -0.48
C LYS A 176 19.73 -63.79 0.62
N THR A 177 20.94 -63.40 0.22
CA THR A 177 22.07 -63.07 1.11
C THR A 177 21.87 -61.82 1.97
N GLN A 178 20.78 -61.09 1.75
CA GLN A 178 20.34 -59.93 2.53
C GLN A 178 18.86 -60.09 2.85
N LYS A 179 18.41 -59.70 4.05
CA LYS A 179 16.98 -59.71 4.47
C LYS A 179 16.18 -58.48 4.02
N THR A 180 16.82 -57.65 3.22
CA THR A 180 16.41 -56.29 2.88
C THR A 180 16.54 -56.17 1.37
N GLU A 181 15.42 -56.13 0.65
CA GLU A 181 15.42 -55.96 -0.81
C GLU A 181 14.72 -54.65 -1.15
N ILE A 182 15.49 -53.77 -1.78
CA ILE A 182 15.08 -52.41 -2.11
C ILE A 182 14.76 -52.38 -3.59
N LEU A 183 13.47 -52.30 -3.93
CA LEU A 183 13.04 -51.98 -5.28
C LEU A 183 13.01 -50.48 -5.48
N GLU A 184 13.63 -49.99 -6.55
CA GLU A 184 13.55 -48.60 -6.96
C GLU A 184 12.72 -48.48 -8.23
N ILE A 185 11.47 -48.08 -8.05
CA ILE A 185 10.50 -47.89 -9.13
C ILE A 185 10.64 -46.43 -9.57
N ASN A 186 11.15 -46.20 -10.77
CA ASN A 186 11.35 -44.85 -11.28
C ASN A 186 10.17 -44.39 -12.14
N GLY A 187 9.63 -43.21 -11.81
CA GLY A 187 8.63 -42.52 -12.59
C GLY A 187 9.28 -41.70 -13.72
N LYS A 188 8.60 -41.61 -14.85
CA LYS A 188 9.07 -40.88 -16.03
C LYS A 188 8.53 -39.45 -16.03
N LYS A 189 9.42 -38.46 -16.11
CA LYS A 189 9.07 -37.04 -15.94
C LYS A 189 8.11 -36.55 -17.03
N GLY A 190 6.89 -36.16 -16.62
CA GLY A 190 5.81 -35.78 -17.53
C GLY A 190 4.89 -36.92 -17.96
N GLU A 191 4.96 -38.08 -17.30
CA GLU A 191 4.10 -39.23 -17.50
C GLU A 191 3.63 -39.83 -16.15
N LYS A 192 2.59 -40.66 -16.20
CA LYS A 192 2.11 -41.50 -15.08
C LYS A 192 2.67 -42.91 -15.26
N THR A 193 3.55 -43.36 -14.38
CA THR A 193 4.25 -44.65 -14.52
C THR A 193 3.77 -45.64 -13.45
N THR A 194 3.18 -46.76 -13.87
CA THR A 194 2.64 -47.79 -12.95
C THR A 194 3.43 -49.09 -13.06
N ASN A 195 3.86 -49.60 -11.90
CA ASN A 195 4.55 -50.90 -11.80
C ASN A 195 3.99 -51.68 -10.60
N SER A 196 4.13 -53.01 -10.64
CA SER A 196 3.53 -53.94 -9.70
C SER A 196 4.59 -54.87 -9.11
N VAL A 197 4.55 -55.04 -7.79
CA VAL A 197 5.55 -55.79 -7.03
C VAL A 197 4.90 -57.05 -6.47
N SER A 198 5.35 -58.22 -6.91
CA SER A 198 4.99 -59.49 -6.29
C SER A 198 5.97 -59.81 -5.17
N ILE A 199 5.46 -60.09 -3.97
CA ILE A 199 6.22 -60.25 -2.72
C ILE A 199 5.85 -61.59 -2.09
N THR A 200 6.75 -62.56 -2.13
CA THR A 200 6.51 -63.91 -1.60
C THR A 200 7.38 -64.17 -0.37
N TYR A 201 6.79 -64.65 0.72
CA TYR A 201 7.48 -64.87 2.00
C TYR A 201 6.80 -65.98 2.83
N GLN A 202 7.52 -66.62 3.74
CA GLN A 202 6.94 -67.67 4.61
C GLN A 202 6.43 -67.15 5.97
N LYS A 203 5.29 -67.69 6.43
CA LYS A 203 4.63 -67.37 7.70
C LYS A 203 3.85 -68.58 8.20
N ASN A 204 4.13 -69.05 9.42
CA ASN A 204 3.40 -70.15 10.07
C ASN A 204 3.23 -71.40 9.17
N ASP A 205 4.35 -71.88 8.61
CA ASP A 205 4.45 -73.12 7.82
C ASP A 205 3.62 -73.15 6.52
N SER A 206 3.14 -71.98 6.06
CA SER A 206 2.69 -71.74 4.68
C SER A 206 3.47 -70.56 4.09
N THR A 207 3.60 -70.55 2.76
CA THR A 207 4.14 -69.42 2.01
C THR A 207 2.97 -68.51 1.62
N TYR A 208 3.20 -67.20 1.56
CA TYR A 208 2.18 -66.19 1.22
C TYR A 208 2.75 -65.24 0.18
N THR A 209 1.91 -64.79 -0.76
CA THR A 209 2.32 -63.81 -1.79
C THR A 209 1.39 -62.61 -1.88
N GLU A 210 1.91 -61.41 -1.62
CA GLU A 210 1.17 -60.16 -1.75
C GLU A 210 1.63 -59.43 -3.03
N ILE A 211 0.70 -58.89 -3.82
CA ILE A 211 0.99 -58.24 -5.11
C ILE A 211 0.57 -56.77 -5.04
N GLU A 212 1.51 -55.93 -4.65
CA GLU A 212 1.28 -54.54 -4.28
C GLU A 212 1.57 -53.57 -5.46
N ASN A 213 0.84 -52.46 -5.53
CA ASN A 213 0.88 -51.55 -6.68
C ASN A 213 1.47 -50.18 -6.39
N TYR A 214 2.28 -49.71 -7.35
CA TYR A 214 3.07 -48.50 -7.21
C TYR A 214 2.99 -47.66 -8.49
N SER A 215 2.02 -46.75 -8.49
CA SER A 215 1.83 -45.73 -9.51
C SER A 215 2.50 -44.42 -9.12
N ILE A 216 3.37 -43.91 -9.98
CA ILE A 216 4.09 -42.65 -9.82
C ILE A 216 3.52 -41.67 -10.82
N ASN A 217 2.61 -40.81 -10.36
CA ASN A 217 2.09 -39.74 -11.19
C ASN A 217 2.99 -38.50 -11.05
N LEU A 218 3.89 -38.34 -12.03
CA LEU A 218 4.82 -37.21 -12.11
C LEU A 218 4.24 -36.01 -12.86
N ASN A 219 2.98 -36.08 -13.30
CA ASN A 219 2.29 -34.93 -13.85
C ASN A 219 2.00 -33.94 -12.70
N LYS A 220 2.36 -32.68 -12.95
CA LYS A 220 2.03 -31.58 -12.04
C LYS A 220 0.51 -31.40 -12.04
N PRO A 221 -0.19 -31.43 -10.89
CA PRO A 221 -1.61 -31.16 -10.87
C PRO A 221 -1.89 -29.74 -11.38
N LEU A 222 -2.99 -29.57 -12.12
CA LEU A 222 -3.29 -28.29 -12.76
C LEU A 222 -3.73 -27.24 -11.73
N PRO A 223 -3.40 -25.95 -11.96
CA PRO A 223 -3.84 -24.86 -11.07
C PRO A 223 -5.38 -24.80 -10.97
N PRO A 224 -5.96 -24.57 -9.77
CA PRO A 224 -7.40 -24.51 -9.57
C PRO A 224 -8.01 -23.28 -10.26
N SER A 225 -9.29 -23.38 -10.64
CA SER A 225 -9.99 -22.33 -11.37
C SER A 225 -10.76 -21.38 -10.44
N PHE A 226 -10.62 -20.07 -10.74
CA PHE A 226 -11.45 -18.97 -10.20
C PHE A 226 -12.60 -18.57 -11.14
N GLY A 227 -12.81 -19.29 -12.25
CA GLY A 227 -13.85 -18.99 -13.21
C GLY A 227 -13.68 -17.61 -13.86
N SER A 228 -14.77 -16.85 -13.95
CA SER A 228 -14.84 -15.53 -14.60
C SER A 228 -14.24 -14.37 -13.78
N LEU A 229 -13.20 -14.60 -12.96
CA LEU A 229 -12.64 -13.58 -12.07
C LEU A 229 -11.39 -12.95 -12.69
N TYR A 230 -11.56 -11.74 -13.25
CA TYR A 230 -10.52 -11.01 -13.97
C TYR A 230 -9.73 -10.05 -13.07
N TRP A 231 -8.41 -10.00 -13.29
CA TRP A 231 -7.49 -9.01 -12.68
C TRP A 231 -7.93 -7.59 -13.06
N GLY A 232 -7.98 -6.70 -12.06
CA GLY A 232 -8.24 -5.27 -12.23
C GLY A 232 -9.71 -4.87 -12.25
N GLN A 233 -10.65 -5.84 -12.28
CA GLN A 233 -12.08 -5.54 -12.18
C GLN A 233 -12.49 -5.08 -10.77
N ILE A 234 -13.72 -4.57 -10.70
CA ILE A 234 -14.36 -4.09 -9.47
C ILE A 234 -15.64 -4.90 -9.28
N TYR A 235 -15.69 -5.67 -8.18
CA TYR A 235 -16.85 -6.46 -7.76
C TYR A 235 -17.60 -5.73 -6.64
N ASN A 236 -18.75 -6.24 -6.19
CA ASN A 236 -19.51 -5.61 -5.11
C ASN A 236 -19.33 -6.38 -3.79
N GLN A 237 -19.59 -5.71 -2.66
CA GLN A 237 -19.52 -6.32 -1.34
C GLN A 237 -20.51 -7.50 -1.18
N ASN A 238 -20.13 -8.50 -0.38
CA ASN A 238 -20.89 -9.72 -0.07
C ASN A 238 -21.07 -10.68 -1.27
N TYR A 239 -20.34 -10.46 -2.37
CA TYR A 239 -20.27 -11.38 -3.52
C TYR A 239 -19.49 -12.65 -3.17
N LYS A 240 -20.00 -13.84 -3.51
CA LYS A 240 -19.32 -15.12 -3.19
C LYS A 240 -18.59 -15.69 -4.42
N ILE A 241 -17.32 -16.03 -4.23
CA ILE A 241 -16.44 -16.71 -5.18
C ILE A 241 -16.37 -18.19 -4.82
N GLU A 242 -16.53 -19.06 -5.81
CA GLU A 242 -16.17 -20.48 -5.66
C GLU A 242 -14.79 -20.77 -6.28
N ILE A 243 -14.07 -21.72 -5.69
CA ILE A 243 -12.73 -22.13 -6.14
C ILE A 243 -12.77 -23.62 -6.43
N ARG A 244 -12.52 -24.02 -7.69
CA ARG A 244 -12.70 -25.41 -8.13
C ARG A 244 -11.38 -26.01 -8.60
N GLY A 245 -10.94 -27.06 -7.91
CA GLY A 245 -9.79 -27.87 -8.28
C GLY A 245 -10.06 -28.72 -9.51
N ALA A 246 -8.99 -29.16 -10.19
CA ALA A 246 -9.10 -29.98 -11.39
C ALA A 246 -9.71 -31.37 -11.10
N ASN A 247 -9.28 -32.03 -10.02
CA ASN A 247 -9.88 -33.28 -9.56
C ASN A 247 -10.71 -33.07 -8.29
N LYS A 248 -11.81 -33.84 -8.15
CA LYS A 248 -12.74 -33.75 -7.00
C LYS A 248 -12.13 -34.05 -5.62
N ASN A 249 -10.91 -34.59 -5.57
CA ASN A 249 -10.26 -35.06 -4.34
C ASN A 249 -9.00 -34.28 -3.97
N ASP A 250 -8.62 -33.26 -4.73
CA ASP A 250 -7.42 -32.45 -4.45
C ASP A 250 -7.73 -31.43 -3.35
N LYS A 251 -6.81 -31.26 -2.38
CA LYS A 251 -7.00 -30.26 -1.31
C LYS A 251 -6.67 -28.87 -1.84
N ILE A 252 -7.68 -28.00 -1.88
CA ILE A 252 -7.55 -26.63 -2.36
C ILE A 252 -7.21 -25.72 -1.17
N PHE A 253 -6.12 -24.97 -1.30
CA PHE A 253 -5.71 -23.97 -0.33
C PHE A 253 -5.80 -22.59 -1.00
N TYR A 254 -6.54 -21.68 -0.39
CA TYR A 254 -6.78 -20.35 -0.92
C TYR A 254 -6.33 -19.27 0.05
N TRP A 255 -5.91 -18.14 -0.51
CA TRP A 255 -5.52 -16.97 0.24
C TRP A 255 -6.34 -15.82 -0.31
N ILE A 256 -7.09 -15.17 0.58
CA ILE A 256 -7.74 -13.90 0.27
C ILE A 256 -7.29 -12.87 1.30
N ARG A 257 -6.92 -11.67 0.84
CA ARG A 257 -6.62 -10.55 1.73
C ARG A 257 -7.00 -9.24 1.07
N GLU A 258 -7.96 -8.56 1.69
CA GLU A 258 -8.16 -7.15 1.40
C GLU A 258 -7.06 -6.29 2.03
N LYS A 259 -6.65 -5.27 1.27
CA LYS A 259 -5.77 -4.19 1.69
C LYS A 259 -6.33 -2.83 1.28
N ASN A 260 -5.94 -1.77 1.97
CA ASN A 260 -6.26 -0.39 1.60
C ASN A 260 -5.41 0.04 0.37
N LYS A 261 -5.76 1.11 -0.35
CA LYS A 261 -5.08 1.57 -1.58
C LYS A 261 -3.67 2.10 -1.31
N ASP A 262 -3.43 2.47 -0.06
CA ASP A 262 -2.14 2.95 0.45
C ASP A 262 -1.33 1.79 1.10
N GLU A 263 -1.92 0.59 1.19
CA GLU A 263 -1.22 -0.64 1.55
C GLU A 263 -0.79 -1.40 0.27
N LEU A 264 0.48 -1.81 0.23
CA LEU A 264 1.01 -2.57 -0.90
C LEU A 264 0.32 -3.93 -1.04
N LEU A 265 -0.29 -4.19 -2.20
CA LEU A 265 -0.71 -5.54 -2.60
C LEU A 265 0.49 -6.49 -2.50
N PHE A 266 0.38 -7.50 -1.62
CA PHE A 266 1.33 -8.60 -1.59
C PHE A 266 0.73 -9.78 -2.32
N GLY A 267 1.59 -10.59 -2.92
CA GLY A 267 1.19 -11.91 -3.38
C GLY A 267 0.70 -12.79 -2.21
N PRO A 268 0.13 -13.95 -2.53
CA PRO A 268 -0.17 -14.92 -1.52
C PRO A 268 1.13 -15.41 -0.85
N PRO A 269 1.04 -16.03 0.33
CA PRO A 269 2.16 -16.76 0.90
C PRO A 269 2.67 -17.85 -0.08
N PRO A 270 3.89 -18.37 0.07
CA PRO A 270 4.39 -19.45 -0.80
C PRO A 270 3.50 -20.69 -0.74
N ILE A 271 3.45 -21.46 -1.85
CA ILE A 271 2.67 -22.72 -1.94
C ILE A 271 3.01 -23.72 -0.83
N THR A 272 4.27 -23.69 -0.37
CA THR A 272 4.83 -24.54 0.68
C THR A 272 4.41 -24.16 2.11
N ASP A 273 3.81 -22.99 2.32
CA ASP A 273 3.44 -22.44 3.63
C ASP A 273 1.93 -22.56 3.87
N THR A 274 1.40 -23.79 3.71
CA THR A 274 -0.04 -24.14 3.73
C THR A 274 -0.80 -23.58 4.94
N LYS A 275 -0.13 -23.34 6.07
CA LYS A 275 -0.71 -22.76 7.30
C LYS A 275 -1.07 -21.27 7.17
N LYS A 276 -0.50 -20.53 6.21
CA LYS A 276 -0.87 -19.13 5.90
C LYS A 276 -1.91 -19.02 4.78
N TRP A 277 -2.28 -20.14 4.18
CA TRP A 277 -3.44 -20.28 3.32
C TRP A 277 -4.60 -20.88 4.15
N ILE A 278 -5.82 -20.65 3.71
CA ILE A 278 -7.04 -21.20 4.32
C ILE A 278 -7.40 -22.45 3.49
N GLU A 279 -7.68 -23.58 4.15
CA GLU A 279 -8.19 -24.76 3.43
C GLU A 279 -9.63 -24.49 2.96
N TYR A 280 -9.87 -24.62 1.65
CA TYR A 280 -11.15 -24.28 1.04
C TYR A 280 -12.20 -25.36 1.35
N THR A 281 -13.14 -25.03 2.24
CA THR A 281 -14.21 -25.93 2.70
C THR A 281 -15.61 -25.43 2.36
N THR A 282 -15.79 -24.13 2.16
CA THR A 282 -17.03 -23.47 1.69
C THR A 282 -16.69 -22.23 0.83
N PRO A 283 -17.63 -21.73 -0.02
CA PRO A 283 -17.43 -20.56 -0.88
C PRO A 283 -16.95 -19.30 -0.17
N VAL A 284 -16.07 -18.53 -0.81
CA VAL A 284 -15.38 -17.36 -0.23
C VAL A 284 -16.19 -16.09 -0.45
N GLU A 285 -16.56 -15.39 0.62
CA GLU A 285 -17.36 -14.17 0.53
C GLU A 285 -16.51 -12.88 0.53
N LEU A 286 -16.78 -11.99 -0.43
CA LEU A 286 -16.08 -10.72 -0.65
C LEU A 286 -16.59 -9.60 0.28
N THR A 287 -16.22 -9.68 1.55
CA THR A 287 -16.42 -8.57 2.49
C THR A 287 -15.32 -7.52 2.32
N THR A 288 -15.68 -6.23 2.23
CA THR A 288 -14.72 -5.12 2.22
C THR A 288 -14.84 -4.25 3.46
N LYS A 289 -13.67 -3.84 3.97
CA LYS A 289 -13.46 -2.91 5.08
C LYS A 289 -12.84 -1.58 4.61
N TYR A 290 -12.51 -1.46 3.31
CA TYR A 290 -11.96 -0.23 2.72
C TYR A 290 -12.71 0.27 1.46
N GLY A 291 -13.69 -0.46 0.94
CA GLY A 291 -14.50 -0.10 -0.23
C GLY A 291 -13.67 0.04 -1.52
N LEU A 292 -14.02 1.00 -2.40
CA LEU A 292 -13.21 1.31 -3.61
C LEU A 292 -11.79 1.83 -3.30
N LYS A 293 -11.56 2.24 -2.04
CA LYS A 293 -10.23 2.54 -1.53
C LYS A 293 -9.52 1.26 -1.04
N GLY A 294 -10.15 0.10 -1.08
CA GLY A 294 -9.52 -1.20 -0.94
C GLY A 294 -9.12 -1.80 -2.29
N THR A 295 -8.15 -2.69 -2.26
CA THR A 295 -7.91 -3.68 -3.32
C THR A 295 -7.65 -5.03 -2.65
N SER A 296 -8.42 -6.04 -3.02
CA SER A 296 -8.31 -7.41 -2.55
C SER A 296 -7.46 -8.23 -3.51
N GLY A 297 -6.56 -9.04 -2.95
CA GLY A 297 -5.92 -10.13 -3.67
C GLY A 297 -6.57 -11.45 -3.31
N VAL A 298 -6.85 -12.29 -4.30
CA VAL A 298 -7.16 -13.71 -4.11
C VAL A 298 -6.20 -14.58 -4.92
N ALA A 299 -5.78 -15.70 -4.34
CA ALA A 299 -5.04 -16.74 -5.05
C ALA A 299 -5.44 -18.11 -4.49
N ALA A 300 -5.18 -19.19 -5.23
CA ALA A 300 -5.33 -20.56 -4.75
C ALA A 300 -4.36 -21.52 -5.43
N PHE A 301 -4.11 -22.65 -4.79
CA PHE A 301 -3.45 -23.81 -5.39
C PHE A 301 -4.16 -25.10 -4.96
N ALA A 302 -3.93 -26.17 -5.72
CA ALA A 302 -4.34 -27.52 -5.38
C ALA A 302 -3.12 -28.32 -4.92
N VAL A 303 -3.27 -29.06 -3.83
CA VAL A 303 -2.36 -30.16 -3.48
C VAL A 303 -2.99 -31.43 -4.03
N GLY A 304 -2.35 -32.03 -5.05
CA GLY A 304 -2.75 -33.33 -5.55
C GLY A 304 -2.48 -34.43 -4.51
N LYS A 305 -3.17 -35.58 -4.62
CA LYS A 305 -2.93 -36.74 -3.72
C LYS A 305 -1.46 -37.22 -3.67
N ASN A 306 -0.64 -36.87 -4.67
CA ASN A 306 0.79 -37.14 -4.73
C ASN A 306 1.66 -36.13 -3.94
N GLY A 307 1.05 -35.18 -3.21
CA GLY A 307 1.77 -34.15 -2.45
C GLY A 307 2.47 -33.09 -3.31
N LEU A 308 2.29 -33.13 -4.64
CA LEU A 308 2.77 -32.09 -5.53
C LEU A 308 1.79 -30.91 -5.51
N TYR A 309 2.35 -29.72 -5.38
CA TYR A 309 1.64 -28.47 -5.59
C TYR A 309 1.35 -28.27 -7.07
N SER A 310 0.14 -27.83 -7.38
CA SER A 310 -0.11 -27.13 -8.64
C SER A 310 0.70 -25.84 -8.70
N ASP A 311 0.74 -25.19 -9.86
CA ASP A 311 1.02 -23.76 -9.85
C ASP A 311 -0.07 -23.00 -9.07
N ILE A 312 0.27 -21.83 -8.54
CA ILE A 312 -0.71 -20.93 -7.96
C ILE A 312 -1.54 -20.34 -9.10
N ALA A 313 -2.86 -20.46 -9.01
CA ALA A 313 -3.78 -19.62 -9.74
C ALA A 313 -3.86 -18.25 -9.04
N GLY A 314 -3.41 -17.21 -9.73
CA GLY A 314 -3.32 -15.85 -9.20
C GLY A 314 -1.92 -15.49 -8.66
N PRO A 315 -1.80 -14.43 -7.84
CA PRO A 315 -2.88 -13.61 -7.31
C PRO A 315 -3.63 -12.84 -8.40
N PHE A 316 -4.95 -12.88 -8.33
CA PHE A 316 -5.82 -11.96 -9.06
C PHE A 316 -6.20 -10.83 -8.10
N TYR A 317 -5.85 -9.61 -8.47
CA TYR A 317 -6.16 -8.42 -7.68
C TYR A 317 -7.36 -7.69 -8.26
N PHE A 318 -8.29 -7.28 -7.40
CA PHE A 318 -9.55 -6.65 -7.79
C PHE A 318 -10.01 -5.70 -6.66
N LYS A 319 -10.90 -4.76 -6.98
CA LYS A 319 -11.50 -3.88 -5.97
C LYS A 319 -12.90 -4.35 -5.59
N ILE A 320 -13.39 -3.91 -4.43
CA ILE A 320 -14.73 -4.22 -3.96
C ILE A 320 -15.46 -2.88 -3.74
N ASN A 321 -16.55 -2.65 -4.45
CA ASN A 321 -17.35 -1.43 -4.36
C ASN A 321 -18.37 -1.52 -3.22
N GLY A 322 -18.55 -0.41 -2.51
CA GLY A 322 -19.54 -0.25 -1.44
C GLY A 322 -20.94 0.07 -1.96
N ILE A 323 -21.35 -0.54 -3.08
CA ILE A 323 -22.72 -0.44 -3.61
C ILE A 323 -23.26 -1.86 -3.71
N GLU A 324 -24.26 -2.19 -2.90
CA GLU A 324 -24.89 -3.51 -2.92
C GLU A 324 -25.76 -3.68 -4.17
N LYS A 325 -25.21 -4.40 -5.16
CA LYS A 325 -26.02 -5.28 -6.03
C LYS A 325 -25.28 -6.60 -6.24
N PRO A 326 -25.91 -7.75 -5.96
CA PRO A 326 -25.31 -9.04 -6.25
C PRO A 326 -25.25 -9.23 -7.77
N PHE A 327 -24.04 -9.50 -8.27
CA PHE A 327 -23.87 -10.28 -9.48
C PHE A 327 -23.69 -11.75 -9.05
N GLN A 328 -23.82 -12.72 -9.96
CA GLN A 328 -23.70 -14.14 -9.63
C GLN A 328 -22.69 -14.80 -10.58
N GLN A 329 -21.65 -15.44 -10.02
CA GLN A 329 -20.61 -16.05 -10.84
C GLN A 329 -21.13 -17.33 -11.49
N THR A 330 -20.93 -17.49 -12.80
CA THR A 330 -21.27 -18.71 -13.54
C THR A 330 -19.98 -19.35 -14.04
N PHE A 331 -19.72 -20.58 -13.60
CA PHE A 331 -18.60 -21.38 -14.09
C PHE A 331 -19.11 -22.22 -15.25
N TYR A 332 -18.48 -22.11 -16.41
CA TYR A 332 -18.77 -23.03 -17.51
C TYR A 332 -18.21 -24.41 -17.16
N ASP A 333 -19.07 -25.36 -16.85
CA ASP A 333 -18.68 -26.77 -16.75
C ASP A 333 -18.08 -27.22 -18.09
N GLN A 334 -16.83 -27.68 -18.06
CA GLN A 334 -16.30 -28.49 -19.15
C GLN A 334 -17.05 -29.82 -19.14
N THR A 335 -17.96 -29.98 -20.10
CA THR A 335 -18.70 -31.23 -20.33
C THR A 335 -17.71 -32.35 -20.69
N PRO A 336 -17.62 -33.44 -19.90
CA PRO A 336 -16.83 -34.59 -20.30
C PRO A 336 -17.56 -35.35 -21.41
N ASP A 337 -16.87 -35.65 -22.52
CA ASP A 337 -17.36 -36.61 -23.50
C ASP A 337 -17.49 -38.00 -22.87
N VAL A 338 -18.60 -38.68 -23.14
CA VAL A 338 -18.93 -39.99 -22.54
C VAL A 338 -18.60 -41.12 -23.53
N THR A 339 -17.49 -41.81 -23.29
CA THR A 339 -17.13 -43.06 -23.99
C THR A 339 -17.57 -44.30 -23.21
N ILE A 340 -17.74 -45.44 -23.89
CA ILE A 340 -18.36 -46.65 -23.33
C ILE A 340 -17.30 -47.70 -22.99
N LYS A 341 -17.19 -48.00 -21.68
CA LYS A 341 -16.23 -48.92 -21.04
C LYS A 341 -16.31 -50.38 -21.53
N LYS A 342 -15.15 -51.05 -21.71
CA LYS A 342 -15.00 -52.45 -22.21
C LYS A 342 -13.79 -53.19 -21.61
N VAL A 343 -13.89 -54.51 -21.44
CA VAL A 343 -12.81 -55.39 -20.91
C VAL A 343 -12.72 -56.68 -21.75
N SER A 344 -11.54 -57.29 -21.91
CA SER A 344 -11.36 -58.57 -22.63
C SER A 344 -10.22 -59.45 -22.07
N VAL A 345 -10.28 -60.77 -22.28
CA VAL A 345 -9.26 -61.77 -21.87
C VAL A 345 -8.80 -62.58 -23.08
N ASN A 346 -7.48 -62.69 -23.29
CA ASN A 346 -6.85 -63.31 -24.46
C ASN A 346 -7.45 -62.86 -25.81
N GLY A 347 -8.01 -61.64 -25.88
CA GLY A 347 -8.67 -61.10 -27.08
C GLY A 347 -10.19 -61.32 -27.18
N VAL A 348 -10.87 -61.82 -26.13
CA VAL A 348 -12.32 -62.04 -26.09
C VAL A 348 -12.99 -61.11 -25.07
N ASP A 349 -13.96 -60.31 -25.50
CA ASP A 349 -14.71 -59.36 -24.65
C ASP A 349 -15.41 -60.05 -23.47
N LEU A 350 -15.09 -59.61 -22.25
CA LEU A 350 -15.78 -59.98 -21.01
C LEU A 350 -17.08 -59.20 -20.89
N SER A 351 -18.21 -59.92 -20.91
CA SER A 351 -19.56 -59.36 -20.72
C SER A 351 -20.24 -59.84 -19.42
N SER A 352 -19.65 -60.79 -18.70
CA SER A 352 -20.06 -61.27 -17.36
C SER A 352 -19.02 -62.22 -16.76
N ASP A 353 -19.17 -62.61 -15.48
CA ASP A 353 -18.30 -63.56 -14.76
C ASP A 353 -18.07 -64.90 -15.51
N ILE A 354 -16.83 -65.12 -15.98
CA ILE A 354 -16.40 -66.39 -16.63
C ILE A 354 -15.09 -66.90 -16.02
N ILE A 355 -14.98 -68.23 -15.90
CA ILE A 355 -13.82 -68.95 -15.35
C ILE A 355 -12.98 -69.52 -16.51
N THR A 356 -11.69 -69.21 -16.55
CA THR A 356 -10.78 -69.58 -17.66
C THR A 356 -9.58 -70.37 -17.15
N ARG A 357 -9.61 -71.70 -17.29
CA ARG A 357 -8.48 -72.58 -16.93
C ARG A 357 -7.40 -72.55 -18.01
N VAL A 358 -6.15 -72.26 -17.66
CA VAL A 358 -5.03 -72.23 -18.61
C VAL A 358 -3.77 -72.81 -17.97
N ASN A 359 -3.03 -73.64 -18.71
CA ASN A 359 -1.96 -74.45 -18.14
C ASN A 359 -0.74 -73.62 -17.69
N GLN A 360 -0.35 -72.59 -18.47
CA GLN A 360 0.87 -71.82 -18.20
C GLN A 360 0.87 -70.31 -18.48
N LYS A 361 -0.06 -69.71 -19.25
CA LYS A 361 -0.05 -68.25 -19.55
C LYS A 361 -1.42 -67.64 -19.89
N VAL A 362 -1.72 -66.41 -19.43
CA VAL A 362 -2.99 -65.67 -19.65
C VAL A 362 -2.75 -64.17 -19.90
N VAL A 363 -3.64 -63.48 -20.63
CA VAL A 363 -3.64 -62.02 -20.91
C VAL A 363 -5.03 -61.39 -20.67
N LEU A 364 -5.12 -60.13 -20.22
CA LEU A 364 -6.33 -59.34 -19.86
C LEU A 364 -6.18 -57.87 -20.36
N LYS A 365 -7.25 -57.21 -20.82
CA LYS A 365 -7.24 -55.86 -21.45
C LYS A 365 -8.44 -54.98 -21.06
N PHE A 366 -8.25 -53.65 -21.02
CA PHE A 366 -9.30 -52.64 -20.73
C PHE A 366 -9.32 -51.48 -21.75
N GLU A 367 -10.51 -50.97 -22.08
CA GLU A 367 -10.76 -49.88 -23.03
C GLU A 367 -11.85 -48.90 -22.54
N SER A 368 -11.71 -47.61 -22.86
CA SER A 368 -12.69 -46.53 -22.58
C SER A 368 -13.09 -46.30 -21.11
N PHE A 369 -12.18 -46.56 -20.16
CA PHE A 369 -12.32 -46.18 -18.75
C PHE A 369 -11.68 -44.82 -18.43
N ASN A 370 -12.07 -44.20 -17.32
CA ASN A 370 -11.51 -42.93 -16.82
C ASN A 370 -10.35 -43.21 -15.84
N GLU A 371 -9.50 -42.21 -15.59
CA GLU A 371 -8.29 -42.35 -14.75
C GLU A 371 -8.53 -42.80 -13.28
N ASP A 372 -9.75 -42.64 -12.76
CA ASP A 372 -10.15 -43.04 -11.39
C ASP A 372 -10.68 -44.51 -11.29
N ASP A 373 -10.95 -45.19 -12.41
CA ASP A 373 -11.54 -46.55 -12.43
C ASP A 373 -10.51 -47.65 -12.11
N SER A 374 -10.85 -48.63 -11.25
CA SER A 374 -9.87 -49.59 -10.70
C SER A 374 -10.38 -51.01 -10.35
N PHE A 375 -9.47 -51.99 -10.29
CA PHE A 375 -9.73 -53.44 -10.10
C PHE A 375 -8.63 -54.16 -9.27
N TYR A 376 -8.87 -55.35 -8.68
CA TYR A 376 -7.88 -56.18 -7.96
C TYR A 376 -8.09 -57.69 -8.18
N PHE A 377 -7.19 -58.55 -7.68
CA PHE A 377 -7.30 -60.01 -7.73
C PHE A 377 -6.79 -60.75 -6.48
N THR A 378 -7.11 -62.04 -6.34
CA THR A 378 -6.65 -62.96 -5.26
C THR A 378 -6.25 -64.32 -5.83
N PHE A 379 -5.44 -65.13 -5.12
CA PHE A 379 -5.04 -66.48 -5.54
C PHE A 379 -4.74 -67.43 -4.37
N ASN A 380 -4.79 -68.75 -4.59
CA ASN A 380 -4.62 -69.77 -3.52
C ASN A 380 -4.11 -71.12 -4.07
N SER A 381 -3.26 -71.82 -3.31
CA SER A 381 -2.65 -73.12 -3.54
C SER A 381 -2.42 -73.88 -2.22
N SER A 382 -2.12 -75.18 -2.29
CA SER A 382 -1.95 -76.06 -1.12
C SER A 382 -1.01 -75.52 -0.04
N ASN A 383 0.05 -74.79 -0.43
CA ASN A 383 0.99 -74.12 0.49
C ASN A 383 1.23 -72.63 0.17
N GLU A 384 0.53 -72.04 -0.81
CA GLU A 384 0.75 -70.64 -1.28
C GLU A 384 -0.55 -69.91 -1.60
N GLU A 385 -0.96 -68.95 -0.75
CA GLU A 385 -2.08 -68.04 -1.03
C GLU A 385 -1.69 -66.56 -1.06
N GLY A 386 -2.52 -65.72 -1.68
CA GLY A 386 -2.15 -64.36 -2.01
C GLY A 386 -3.28 -63.43 -2.44
N LYS A 387 -2.99 -62.13 -2.39
CA LYS A 387 -3.89 -61.05 -2.82
C LYS A 387 -3.12 -59.90 -3.48
N SER A 388 -3.75 -59.21 -4.42
CA SER A 388 -3.27 -57.96 -4.98
C SER A 388 -3.94 -56.71 -4.41
N ASP A 389 -3.24 -55.58 -4.57
CA ASP A 389 -3.78 -54.22 -4.49
C ASP A 389 -4.69 -53.87 -5.67
N LEU A 390 -5.23 -52.64 -5.65
CA LEU A 390 -5.99 -52.03 -6.74
C LEU A 390 -5.08 -51.54 -7.90
N PHE A 391 -5.49 -51.84 -9.12
CA PHE A 391 -4.91 -51.49 -10.43
C PHE A 391 -5.84 -50.50 -11.15
N SER A 392 -5.33 -49.64 -12.05
CA SER A 392 -6.18 -48.88 -12.98
C SER A 392 -6.75 -49.76 -14.09
N CYS A 393 -7.96 -49.47 -14.55
CA CYS A 393 -8.63 -50.19 -15.65
C CYS A 393 -8.10 -49.76 -17.03
N GLU A 394 -6.81 -49.95 -17.29
CA GLU A 394 -6.10 -49.31 -18.40
C GLU A 394 -5.05 -50.24 -19.05
N GLY A 395 -5.18 -50.56 -20.35
CA GLY A 395 -4.20 -51.34 -21.11
C GLY A 395 -4.23 -52.85 -20.83
N GLU A 396 -3.08 -53.54 -21.04
CA GLU A 396 -2.99 -55.03 -21.09
C GLU A 396 -2.12 -55.64 -19.97
N TYR A 397 -2.53 -56.78 -19.40
CA TYR A 397 -1.96 -57.48 -18.23
C TYR A 397 -1.81 -58.99 -18.46
N ILE A 398 -0.83 -59.64 -17.82
CA ILE A 398 -0.37 -61.01 -18.14
C ILE A 398 -0.10 -61.87 -16.86
N PHE A 399 -0.33 -63.19 -16.89
CA PHE A 399 -0.12 -64.12 -15.76
C PHE A 399 0.51 -65.47 -16.21
N ASN A 400 1.55 -65.99 -15.52
CA ASN A 400 2.35 -67.19 -15.94
C ASN A 400 2.58 -68.25 -14.84
N ASN A 401 2.71 -69.54 -15.19
CA ASN A 401 2.98 -70.67 -14.27
C ASN A 401 4.32 -71.39 -14.54
N ASN A 402 5.07 -71.74 -13.48
CA ASN A 402 6.40 -72.33 -13.56
C ASN A 402 6.64 -73.56 -12.63
N SER A 403 5.61 -74.26 -12.11
CA SER A 403 5.83 -75.46 -11.27
C SER A 403 4.65 -76.49 -11.20
N GLN A 404 4.54 -77.27 -10.11
CA GLN A 404 3.82 -78.56 -9.98
C GLN A 404 2.44 -78.57 -9.26
N ASN A 405 2.28 -77.95 -8.07
CA ASN A 405 1.13 -78.16 -7.18
C ASN A 405 0.07 -77.04 -7.31
N PRO A 406 -1.21 -77.33 -7.58
CA PRO A 406 -2.14 -76.38 -8.22
C PRO A 406 -2.49 -75.10 -7.44
N TYR A 407 -2.78 -74.02 -8.17
CA TYR A 407 -3.22 -72.67 -7.77
C TYR A 407 -4.56 -72.32 -8.45
N GLU A 408 -5.31 -71.39 -7.86
CA GLU A 408 -6.46 -70.65 -8.43
C GLU A 408 -6.22 -69.13 -8.36
N ILE A 409 -6.86 -68.30 -9.20
CA ILE A 409 -6.87 -66.81 -9.18
C ILE A 409 -8.31 -66.27 -9.38
N ASN A 410 -8.73 -65.16 -8.76
CA ASN A 410 -10.06 -64.50 -8.90
C ASN A 410 -9.93 -62.97 -9.12
N LEU A 411 -10.78 -62.34 -9.96
CA LEU A 411 -10.73 -60.90 -10.35
C LEU A 411 -11.96 -60.08 -9.89
N PHE A 412 -11.77 -58.82 -9.47
CA PHE A 412 -12.81 -57.93 -8.89
C PHE A 412 -12.61 -56.43 -9.23
N TYR A 413 -13.68 -55.64 -9.31
CA TYR A 413 -13.66 -54.17 -9.37
C TYR A 413 -13.49 -53.53 -7.98
N SER A 414 -13.16 -52.23 -7.94
CA SER A 414 -12.90 -51.48 -6.68
C SER A 414 -14.11 -51.30 -5.76
N ASN A 415 -15.33 -51.46 -6.28
CA ASN A 415 -16.57 -51.54 -5.48
C ASN A 415 -16.77 -52.91 -4.79
N GLY A 416 -15.92 -53.91 -5.09
CA GLY A 416 -16.01 -55.28 -4.58
C GLY A 416 -16.76 -56.27 -5.48
N GLU A 417 -17.26 -55.83 -6.64
CA GLU A 417 -17.97 -56.64 -7.63
C GLU A 417 -17.00 -57.56 -8.39
N LYS A 418 -17.34 -58.85 -8.55
CA LYS A 418 -16.46 -59.85 -9.22
C LYS A 418 -16.59 -59.76 -10.75
N PHE A 419 -15.55 -60.16 -11.49
CA PHE A 419 -15.64 -60.36 -12.96
C PHE A 419 -14.81 -61.50 -13.59
N GLY A 420 -14.08 -62.36 -12.87
CA GLY A 420 -13.34 -63.48 -13.50
C GLY A 420 -12.53 -64.44 -12.59
N THR A 421 -11.97 -65.53 -13.14
CA THR A 421 -11.19 -66.57 -12.39
C THR A 421 -10.21 -67.40 -13.28
N LEU A 422 -9.00 -67.78 -12.80
CA LEU A 422 -7.89 -68.51 -13.51
C LEU A 422 -7.20 -69.60 -12.62
N HIS A 423 -6.20 -70.37 -13.10
CA HIS A 423 -5.43 -71.44 -12.36
C HIS A 423 -3.91 -71.49 -12.72
N LEU A 424 -2.97 -71.87 -11.80
CA LEU A 424 -1.47 -72.02 -11.96
C LEU A 424 -0.84 -73.09 -10.96
N ASN A 425 0.47 -73.16 -10.54
CA ASN A 425 1.04 -74.26 -9.66
C ASN A 425 2.43 -74.10 -8.86
N LYS A 426 2.54 -74.26 -7.48
CA LYS A 426 3.61 -74.75 -6.49
C LYS A 426 4.17 -73.97 -5.21
N ASP A 427 5.25 -74.45 -4.54
CA ASP A 427 5.62 -74.27 -3.08
C ASP A 427 7.13 -74.49 -2.66
N ASN A 428 7.54 -74.29 -1.37
CA ASN A 428 8.95 -74.40 -0.81
C ASN A 428 9.08 -74.85 0.70
N LEU A 429 10.30 -74.97 1.32
CA LEU A 429 10.63 -75.91 2.45
C LEU A 429 11.39 -75.46 3.78
N LEU A 430 12.73 -75.26 3.84
CA LEU A 430 13.63 -75.67 4.98
C LEU A 430 13.93 -74.74 6.23
N PRO A 431 14.45 -75.27 7.40
CA PRO A 431 14.72 -74.55 8.68
C PRO A 431 16.20 -74.44 9.19
N VAL A 432 16.56 -73.35 9.93
CA VAL A 432 17.94 -72.85 10.28
C VAL A 432 17.96 -71.91 11.57
N LEU A 433 19.07 -71.26 11.96
CA LEU A 433 19.09 -70.11 12.94
C LEU A 433 18.18 -68.96 12.45
N LYS A 434 17.32 -68.40 13.30
CA LYS A 434 16.22 -67.50 12.87
C LYS A 434 16.65 -66.09 12.45
N LYS A 435 17.42 -65.41 13.29
CA LYS A 435 17.66 -63.96 13.15
C LYS A 435 18.96 -63.62 12.43
N PHE A 436 20.06 -64.27 12.80
CA PHE A 436 21.41 -63.97 12.29
C PHE A 436 21.81 -64.98 11.22
N THR A 437 22.55 -64.52 10.21
CA THR A 437 22.86 -65.26 8.98
C THR A 437 24.31 -65.69 8.90
N THR A 438 25.12 -65.22 9.85
CA THR A 438 26.56 -65.45 9.96
C THR A 438 26.88 -66.02 11.32
N ASN A 439 27.97 -66.79 11.37
CA ASN A 439 28.50 -67.38 12.59
C ASN A 439 29.40 -66.40 13.38
N PHE A 440 29.39 -65.10 13.05
CA PHE A 440 30.11 -64.05 13.79
C PHE A 440 29.23 -62.78 13.81
N VAL A 441 29.15 -62.10 14.96
CA VAL A 441 28.25 -60.95 15.20
C VAL A 441 28.97 -59.88 16.06
N ASP A 442 28.67 -58.60 15.86
CA ASP A 442 29.23 -57.47 16.64
C ASP A 442 28.13 -56.41 16.91
N VAL A 443 27.94 -55.96 18.16
CA VAL A 443 26.77 -55.15 18.60
C VAL A 443 27.10 -54.23 19.79
N SER A 444 26.68 -52.96 19.78
CA SER A 444 27.03 -52.03 20.89
C SER A 444 26.27 -52.25 22.23
N THR A 445 25.44 -53.31 22.38
CA THR A 445 24.59 -53.61 23.56
C THR A 445 24.26 -55.10 23.76
N ASP A 446 23.86 -55.48 24.99
CA ASP A 446 23.57 -56.86 25.46
C ASP A 446 22.39 -57.56 24.74
N THR A 447 22.47 -58.87 24.44
CA THR A 447 21.56 -59.54 23.45
C THR A 447 21.21 -61.03 23.74
N VAL A 448 20.13 -61.54 23.10
CA VAL A 448 19.58 -62.92 23.15
C VAL A 448 19.28 -63.45 21.72
N PHE A 449 19.42 -64.78 21.48
CA PHE A 449 19.41 -65.43 20.14
C PHE A 449 18.36 -66.58 20.00
N ASP A 450 17.91 -66.91 18.78
CA ASP A 450 16.76 -67.82 18.45
C ASP A 450 16.97 -68.73 17.20
N PHE A 451 16.38 -69.96 17.14
CA PHE A 451 16.52 -70.95 16.03
C PHE A 451 15.20 -71.64 15.57
N TYR A 452 15.14 -72.17 14.34
CA TYR A 452 14.15 -73.15 13.82
C TYR A 452 14.67 -74.60 14.01
N LEU A 453 13.78 -75.60 13.90
CA LEU A 453 14.12 -77.04 14.03
C LEU A 453 13.56 -77.87 12.86
N PRO A 454 14.26 -78.93 12.40
CA PRO A 454 13.72 -79.95 11.50
C PRO A 454 12.89 -80.99 12.29
N SER A 455 12.40 -82.02 11.61
CA SER A 455 11.68 -83.17 12.20
C SER A 455 12.56 -84.15 13.01
N ASN A 456 13.79 -83.75 13.39
CA ASN A 456 14.85 -84.60 13.96
C ASN A 456 15.41 -83.97 15.28
N ASN A 457 16.11 -84.72 16.13
CA ASN A 457 16.54 -84.26 17.48
C ASN A 457 17.92 -83.54 17.48
N VAL A 458 18.20 -82.59 18.40
CA VAL A 458 19.34 -81.61 18.31
C VAL A 458 19.97 -81.21 19.68
N LYS A 459 21.32 -81.06 19.77
CA LYS A 459 22.14 -80.81 21.00
C LYS A 459 23.28 -79.75 20.82
N TYR A 460 23.87 -79.15 21.89
CA TYR A 460 24.82 -77.98 21.80
C TYR A 460 25.83 -77.71 22.98
N GLU A 461 26.84 -76.82 22.78
CA GLU A 461 27.89 -76.38 23.78
C GLU A 461 28.47 -74.92 23.60
N ILE A 462 29.14 -74.30 24.62
CA ILE A 462 29.60 -72.85 24.65
C ILE A 462 30.89 -72.50 25.47
N THR A 463 31.64 -71.43 25.10
CA THR A 463 32.79 -70.83 25.87
C THR A 463 33.04 -69.32 25.59
N TYR A 464 33.87 -68.64 26.41
CA TYR A 464 34.47 -67.31 26.09
C TYR A 464 36.00 -67.31 26.00
N ASN A 465 36.68 -68.37 26.44
CA ASN A 465 38.10 -68.58 26.10
C ASN A 465 38.16 -69.22 24.69
N LEU A 466 38.60 -68.43 23.70
CA LEU A 466 38.54 -68.79 22.28
C LEU A 466 39.42 -70.00 21.92
N ASN A 467 40.46 -70.26 22.72
CA ASN A 467 41.44 -71.33 22.51
C ASN A 467 40.94 -72.72 22.96
N LYS A 468 39.71 -72.84 23.49
CA LYS A 468 39.10 -74.12 23.87
C LYS A 468 38.30 -74.75 22.71
N THR A 469 38.43 -76.06 22.53
CA THR A 469 37.62 -76.90 21.61
C THR A 469 36.31 -77.33 22.29
N LEU A 470 35.26 -77.59 21.52
CA LEU A 470 33.97 -78.11 22.00
C LEU A 470 33.50 -79.25 21.09
N ASP A 471 33.22 -80.41 21.66
CA ASP A 471 32.72 -81.61 20.98
C ASP A 471 31.31 -81.96 21.48
N ILE A 472 30.49 -82.55 20.62
CA ILE A 472 29.07 -82.82 20.89
C ILE A 472 28.80 -84.31 20.85
N THR A 473 28.09 -84.80 21.87
CA THR A 473 27.78 -86.22 22.06
C THR A 473 26.30 -86.41 22.42
N GLU A 474 25.84 -87.65 22.52
CA GLU A 474 24.51 -87.97 23.05
C GLU A 474 24.26 -87.38 24.46
N ASN A 475 25.31 -87.13 25.24
CA ASN A 475 25.26 -86.58 26.60
C ASN A 475 25.34 -85.04 26.64
N SER A 476 25.52 -84.37 25.50
CA SER A 476 25.48 -82.91 25.40
C SER A 476 24.04 -82.39 25.57
N LYS A 477 23.88 -81.13 26.00
CA LYS A 477 22.57 -80.56 26.33
C LYS A 477 21.66 -80.46 25.11
N GLU A 478 20.42 -80.89 25.26
CA GLU A 478 19.37 -80.74 24.24
C GLU A 478 19.07 -79.27 23.96
N PHE A 479 18.88 -78.96 22.67
CA PHE A 479 18.78 -77.59 22.21
C PHE A 479 17.33 -77.18 21.91
N ASN A 480 16.73 -76.48 22.87
CA ASN A 480 15.39 -75.90 22.76
C ASN A 480 15.33 -74.58 21.94
N GLY A 481 16.46 -74.12 21.39
CA GLY A 481 16.50 -73.04 20.39
C GLY A 481 16.91 -71.63 20.85
N LYS A 482 17.49 -71.40 22.05
CA LYS A 482 17.79 -70.04 22.59
C LYS A 482 19.14 -69.88 23.36
N LEU A 483 19.71 -68.65 23.43
CA LEU A 483 21.03 -68.31 24.05
C LEU A 483 21.20 -66.80 24.43
N LYS A 484 22.09 -66.36 25.36
CA LYS A 484 22.20 -64.95 25.89
C LYS A 484 23.61 -64.49 26.40
N LEU A 485 24.03 -63.21 26.21
CA LEU A 485 25.36 -62.60 26.59
C LEU A 485 25.33 -61.06 26.91
N ASN A 486 26.33 -60.47 27.64
CA ASN A 486 26.35 -59.06 28.17
C ASN A 486 27.76 -58.37 28.35
N VAL A 487 27.92 -57.01 28.27
CA VAL A 487 29.17 -56.18 28.46
C VAL A 487 28.92 -54.75 29.07
N LYS A 488 29.96 -53.98 29.47
CA LYS A 488 29.89 -52.60 30.05
C LYS A 488 30.17 -51.44 29.07
N ASN A 489 29.75 -50.21 29.43
CA ASN A 489 30.02 -48.98 28.66
C ASN A 489 31.50 -48.55 28.68
N GLY A 490 32.00 -48.09 27.52
CA GLY A 490 33.37 -47.62 27.32
C GLY A 490 34.42 -48.73 27.11
N GLN A 491 33.99 -49.97 26.84
CA GLN A 491 34.84 -51.17 26.74
C GLN A 491 34.33 -52.17 25.66
N GLU A 492 35.11 -53.21 25.36
CA GLU A 492 34.94 -54.19 24.26
C GLU A 492 35.30 -55.64 24.71
N LEU A 493 34.56 -56.69 24.26
CA LEU A 493 34.74 -58.15 24.60
C LEU A 493 34.17 -59.12 23.52
N LEU A 494 34.47 -60.46 23.56
CA LEU A 494 34.11 -61.49 22.53
C LEU A 494 33.85 -62.96 23.07
N TYR A 495 32.98 -63.80 22.42
CA TYR A 495 32.50 -65.17 22.83
C TYR A 495 32.47 -66.29 21.71
N LYS A 496 32.17 -67.60 22.00
CA LYS A 496 32.19 -68.79 21.05
C LYS A 496 31.21 -70.02 21.34
N VAL A 497 30.59 -70.74 20.36
CA VAL A 497 29.49 -71.80 20.49
C VAL A 497 29.49 -72.92 19.37
N LYS A 498 28.83 -74.11 19.49
CA LYS A 498 28.60 -75.20 18.44
C LYS A 498 27.28 -76.06 18.61
N PHE A 499 26.77 -76.78 17.57
CA PHE A 499 25.53 -77.64 17.58
C PHE A 499 25.62 -78.99 16.78
N GLY A 500 24.71 -79.98 17.00
CA GLY A 500 24.57 -81.22 16.20
C GLY A 500 23.23 -81.98 16.32
N ALA A 501 22.90 -82.86 15.35
CA ALA A 501 21.55 -83.45 15.13
C ALA A 501 21.50 -84.97 14.84
N PHE A 502 20.44 -85.65 15.31
CA PHE A 502 20.36 -87.11 15.48
C PHE A 502 19.05 -87.74 14.98
N ASN A 503 19.11 -89.03 14.61
CA ASN A 503 17.95 -89.92 14.45
C ASN A 503 18.08 -91.12 15.40
N ASN A 504 17.15 -91.26 16.35
CA ASN A 504 17.27 -92.13 17.53
C ASN A 504 18.58 -91.89 18.31
N THR A 505 19.63 -92.67 18.03
CA THR A 505 20.97 -92.59 18.66
C THR A 505 22.05 -92.06 17.73
N ASP A 506 21.84 -92.11 16.41
CA ASP A 506 22.91 -91.89 15.43
C ASP A 506 22.96 -90.42 15.00
N LEU A 507 24.16 -89.83 15.01
CA LEU A 507 24.41 -88.47 14.54
C LEU A 507 24.27 -88.43 13.01
N ILE A 508 23.28 -87.70 12.51
CA ILE A 508 22.99 -87.57 11.07
C ILE A 508 23.51 -86.28 10.45
N ALA A 509 23.81 -85.25 11.25
CA ALA A 509 24.50 -84.02 10.84
C ALA A 509 25.10 -83.26 12.04
N GLU A 510 26.16 -82.47 11.83
CA GLU A 510 26.76 -81.58 12.85
C GLU A 510 27.01 -80.17 12.27
N SER A 511 27.17 -79.14 13.11
CA SER A 511 27.39 -77.74 12.68
C SER A 511 28.78 -77.19 12.98
N ASP A 512 29.13 -76.10 12.27
CA ASP A 512 30.27 -75.24 12.57
C ASP A 512 30.11 -74.42 13.88
N TYR A 513 31.19 -73.72 14.25
CA TYR A 513 31.29 -72.82 15.41
C TYR A 513 30.67 -71.42 15.16
N TYR A 514 30.23 -70.71 16.22
CA TYR A 514 29.65 -69.35 16.23
C TYR A 514 30.35 -68.39 17.23
N TYR A 515 30.30 -67.05 17.05
CA TYR A 515 31.05 -66.01 17.82
C TYR A 515 30.33 -64.61 17.93
N PHE A 516 30.65 -63.75 18.95
CA PHE A 516 29.91 -62.48 19.26
C PHE A 516 30.72 -61.34 19.99
N LYS A 517 30.73 -60.04 19.55
CA LYS A 517 31.51 -58.83 20.08
C LYS A 517 30.66 -57.52 20.38
N ILE A 518 31.21 -56.47 21.08
CA ILE A 518 30.62 -55.12 21.42
C ILE A 518 31.63 -53.89 21.39
N ASP A 519 31.26 -52.62 20.99
CA ASP A 519 32.07 -51.33 21.09
C ASP A 519 31.30 -49.92 20.96
N LYS A 520 31.93 -48.70 21.21
CA LYS A 520 31.47 -47.24 21.04
C LYS A 520 32.61 -46.13 20.94
N ARG A 521 32.41 -44.87 20.41
CA ARG A 521 33.35 -43.65 20.45
C ARG A 521 32.84 -42.23 19.91
N ASN A 522 33.53 -41.06 20.16
CA ASN A 522 33.03 -39.62 20.02
C ASN A 522 34.05 -38.44 19.61
N PRO A 523 33.66 -37.13 19.29
CA PRO A 523 34.48 -36.07 18.58
C PRO A 523 34.41 -34.54 19.06
N ILE A 524 34.50 -33.52 18.14
CA ILE A 524 35.12 -32.16 18.42
C ILE A 524 34.45 -30.78 17.96
N LYS A 525 34.20 -30.44 16.66
CA LYS A 525 34.39 -29.05 16.04
C LYS A 525 33.19 -28.15 15.56
N ASP A 526 33.47 -26.85 15.27
CA ASP A 526 32.57 -25.77 14.75
C ASP A 526 32.73 -25.32 13.26
N VAL A 527 31.69 -24.69 12.69
CA VAL A 527 31.51 -24.20 11.30
C VAL A 527 31.89 -22.70 11.13
N SER A 528 32.29 -22.25 9.92
CA SER A 528 32.59 -20.83 9.61
C SER A 528 31.88 -20.27 8.34
N SER A 529 32.04 -18.98 8.01
CA SER A 529 31.24 -18.26 6.98
C SER A 529 32.01 -17.27 6.10
N ASP A 530 31.48 -16.96 4.90
CA ASP A 530 31.98 -15.94 3.95
C ASP A 530 30.81 -15.17 3.26
N GLY A 531 31.08 -13.99 2.71
CA GLY A 531 30.20 -13.28 1.76
C GLY A 531 29.35 -12.12 2.28
N ILE A 532 29.13 -12.00 3.60
CA ILE A 532 28.34 -10.91 4.20
C ILE A 532 29.16 -10.17 5.27
N ASP A 533 29.09 -8.84 5.27
CA ASP A 533 29.49 -8.02 6.42
C ASP A 533 28.33 -7.94 7.42
N PHE A 534 28.41 -8.74 8.48
CA PHE A 534 27.41 -8.76 9.56
C PHE A 534 27.50 -7.55 10.52
N SER A 535 28.55 -6.72 10.40
CA SER A 535 28.74 -5.56 11.30
C SER A 535 27.85 -4.37 10.97
N ILE A 536 27.25 -4.35 9.76
CA ILE A 536 26.38 -3.25 9.29
C ILE A 536 25.01 -3.77 8.78
N PRO A 537 23.95 -2.93 8.81
CA PRO A 537 22.69 -3.22 8.15
C PRO A 537 22.77 -2.96 6.64
N HIS A 538 21.99 -3.72 5.88
CA HIS A 538 21.94 -3.65 4.42
C HIS A 538 20.60 -3.10 3.91
N ASN A 539 20.58 -2.57 2.69
CA ASN A 539 19.36 -2.08 2.03
C ASN A 539 19.22 -2.63 0.58
N GLU A 540 20.01 -3.65 0.27
CA GLU A 540 20.16 -4.34 -1.02
C GLU A 540 20.48 -5.84 -0.77
N GLN A 541 20.29 -6.68 -1.79
CA GLN A 541 20.40 -8.15 -1.70
C GLN A 541 21.77 -8.62 -1.15
N GLN A 542 21.78 -9.59 -0.24
CA GLN A 542 22.98 -10.18 0.37
C GLN A 542 23.10 -11.68 0.06
N ILE A 543 24.33 -12.23 0.11
CA ILE A 543 24.61 -13.65 -0.23
C ILE A 543 25.61 -14.25 0.78
N LEU A 544 25.19 -15.28 1.52
CA LEU A 544 25.96 -15.98 2.54
C LEU A 544 26.53 -17.31 2.03
N LYS A 545 27.76 -17.63 2.42
CA LYS A 545 28.36 -18.97 2.26
C LYS A 545 28.79 -19.53 3.62
N LEU A 546 28.72 -20.84 3.78
CA LEU A 546 29.19 -21.59 4.95
C LEU A 546 30.33 -22.56 4.58
N ILE A 547 31.22 -22.85 5.54
CA ILE A 547 32.47 -23.60 5.35
C ILE A 547 32.63 -24.66 6.46
N PRO A 548 32.82 -25.95 6.13
CA PRO A 548 32.78 -27.07 7.09
C PRO A 548 34.06 -27.23 7.94
N PRO A 549 33.96 -27.75 9.18
CA PRO A 549 35.10 -28.02 10.08
C PRO A 549 36.05 -29.12 9.62
N GLU A 550 35.54 -30.12 8.90
CA GLU A 550 36.29 -31.24 8.36
C GLU A 550 35.82 -31.61 6.96
N LYS A 551 36.75 -32.08 6.13
CA LYS A 551 36.52 -32.38 4.71
C LYS A 551 35.36 -33.34 4.44
N ASP A 552 35.10 -34.24 5.39
CA ASP A 552 34.09 -35.29 5.29
C ASP A 552 32.93 -35.07 6.30
N SER A 553 32.81 -33.86 6.89
CA SER A 553 31.71 -33.49 7.81
C SER A 553 30.56 -32.82 7.06
N SER A 554 29.33 -33.16 7.41
CA SER A 554 28.12 -32.52 6.86
C SER A 554 27.74 -31.30 7.70
N VAL A 555 27.39 -30.18 7.05
CA VAL A 555 26.93 -28.94 7.69
C VAL A 555 25.43 -28.76 7.51
N TYR A 556 24.77 -28.27 8.55
CA TYR A 556 23.34 -27.98 8.58
C TYR A 556 23.10 -26.56 9.09
N TYR A 557 22.00 -25.94 8.69
CA TYR A 557 21.57 -24.61 9.11
C TYR A 557 20.07 -24.53 9.38
N ARG A 558 19.64 -23.49 10.12
CA ARG A 558 18.22 -23.14 10.36
C ARG A 558 18.07 -21.66 10.74
N PHE A 559 16.86 -21.11 10.58
CA PHE A 559 16.55 -19.69 10.84
C PHE A 559 15.75 -19.45 12.14
N SER A 560 15.53 -20.49 12.95
CA SER A 560 14.80 -20.44 14.22
C SER A 560 15.16 -21.67 15.07
N GLU A 561 15.12 -21.54 16.39
CA GLU A 561 15.48 -22.59 17.36
C GLU A 561 14.49 -23.76 17.38
N ASP A 562 13.24 -23.54 16.97
CA ASP A 562 12.20 -24.58 16.85
C ASP A 562 12.12 -25.20 15.43
N ALA A 563 12.96 -24.76 14.49
CA ALA A 563 12.93 -25.22 13.10
C ALA A 563 13.85 -26.42 12.85
N ASP A 564 13.40 -27.30 11.95
CA ASP A 564 14.17 -28.45 11.47
C ASP A 564 15.48 -28.04 10.78
N TRP A 565 16.51 -28.86 10.98
CA TRP A 565 17.85 -28.66 10.42
C TRP A 565 17.90 -28.97 8.93
N THR A 566 18.15 -27.95 8.11
CA THR A 566 18.32 -28.06 6.66
C THR A 566 19.81 -28.30 6.35
N ILE A 567 20.13 -29.22 5.43
CA ILE A 567 21.52 -29.45 5.00
C ILE A 567 22.01 -28.28 4.12
N TYR A 568 23.27 -27.87 4.30
CA TYR A 568 23.88 -26.80 3.50
C TYR A 568 24.51 -27.35 2.23
N GLU A 569 23.96 -26.98 1.07
CA GLU A 569 24.43 -27.40 -0.26
C GLU A 569 24.86 -26.21 -1.14
N ASP A 570 24.14 -25.08 -1.08
CA ASP A 570 24.36 -23.89 -1.92
C ASP A 570 24.36 -22.57 -1.10
N PRO A 571 24.97 -21.47 -1.61
CA PRO A 571 24.95 -20.16 -0.97
C PRO A 571 23.54 -19.58 -0.76
N ILE A 572 23.29 -19.01 0.41
CA ILE A 572 21.96 -18.52 0.83
C ILE A 572 21.79 -17.05 0.42
N ILE A 573 20.73 -16.75 -0.33
CA ILE A 573 20.41 -15.39 -0.82
C ILE A 573 19.33 -14.74 0.04
N PHE A 574 19.56 -13.51 0.48
CA PHE A 574 18.63 -12.72 1.28
C PHE A 574 18.19 -11.43 0.56
N TYR A 575 16.88 -11.20 0.50
CA TYR A 575 16.28 -10.00 -0.07
C TYR A 575 15.82 -9.04 1.03
N PRO A 576 16.06 -7.72 0.91
CA PRO A 576 15.60 -6.74 1.88
C PRO A 576 14.05 -6.61 1.87
N PRO A 577 13.42 -6.30 3.02
CA PRO A 577 11.98 -6.04 3.08
C PRO A 577 11.58 -4.77 2.33
N LEU A 578 10.30 -4.60 1.98
CA LEU A 578 9.87 -3.40 1.26
C LEU A 578 10.04 -2.11 2.08
N PHE A 579 9.85 -2.18 3.41
CA PHE A 579 9.98 -1.09 4.37
C PHE A 579 10.44 -1.63 5.74
N GLY A 580 10.86 -0.73 6.64
CA GLY A 580 11.18 -1.05 8.04
C GLY A 580 12.61 -1.54 8.27
N GLN A 581 12.90 -1.98 9.49
CA GLN A 581 14.11 -2.72 9.86
C GLN A 581 13.77 -4.20 10.06
N TYR A 582 14.72 -5.10 9.80
CA TYR A 582 14.53 -6.54 9.95
C TYR A 582 15.85 -7.24 10.31
N GLU A 583 15.77 -8.29 11.10
CA GLU A 583 16.91 -9.08 11.61
C GLU A 583 16.67 -10.58 11.36
N ILE A 584 17.72 -11.32 11.05
CA ILE A 584 17.68 -12.76 10.73
C ILE A 584 18.83 -13.47 11.44
N ASN A 585 18.52 -14.41 12.33
CA ASN A 585 19.49 -15.35 12.90
C ASN A 585 19.67 -16.56 11.97
N VAL A 586 20.90 -17.05 11.83
CA VAL A 586 21.26 -18.27 11.10
C VAL A 586 22.09 -19.17 12.01
N TYR A 587 21.45 -20.19 12.58
CA TYR A 587 22.07 -21.20 13.46
C TYR A 587 22.69 -22.30 12.58
N VAL A 588 23.83 -22.88 12.99
CA VAL A 588 24.59 -23.86 12.20
C VAL A 588 25.18 -25.00 13.04
N LYS A 589 25.23 -26.22 12.50
CA LYS A 589 25.83 -27.40 13.16
C LYS A 589 26.52 -28.38 12.21
N SER A 590 27.28 -29.33 12.75
CA SER A 590 28.00 -30.39 12.01
C SER A 590 27.84 -31.81 12.58
N ARG A 591 28.12 -32.84 11.78
CA ARG A 591 28.04 -34.28 12.12
C ARG A 591 29.25 -35.09 11.58
N ASP A 592 29.70 -36.11 12.31
CA ASP A 592 30.80 -37.02 11.95
C ASP A 592 30.35 -38.35 11.28
N LYS A 593 31.32 -39.22 10.95
CA LYS A 593 31.11 -40.51 10.26
C LYS A 593 30.61 -41.68 11.13
N VAL A 594 30.67 -41.58 12.46
CA VAL A 594 30.25 -42.67 13.37
C VAL A 594 28.99 -42.35 14.17
N GLY A 595 28.44 -41.13 14.00
CA GLY A 595 27.08 -40.75 14.42
C GLY A 595 27.00 -39.59 15.41
N ASN A 596 28.07 -38.84 15.61
CA ASN A 596 28.16 -37.77 16.61
C ASN A 596 27.95 -36.37 16.01
N GLU A 597 27.55 -35.39 16.83
CA GLU A 597 27.17 -34.03 16.39
C GLU A 597 27.75 -32.92 17.28
N ARG A 598 27.88 -31.70 16.73
CA ARG A 598 28.15 -30.44 17.45
C ARG A 598 27.49 -29.25 16.75
N GLU A 599 26.84 -28.37 17.52
CA GLU A 599 26.27 -27.08 17.09
C GLU A 599 27.21 -25.92 17.46
N ASN A 600 27.25 -24.86 16.65
CA ASN A 600 28.04 -23.66 16.93
C ASN A 600 27.48 -22.91 18.16
N GLU A 601 28.37 -22.20 18.88
CA GLU A 601 28.01 -21.51 20.14
C GLU A 601 27.10 -20.28 19.95
N GLU A 602 27.19 -19.55 18.82
CA GLU A 602 26.28 -18.44 18.47
C GLU A 602 25.87 -18.44 16.97
N PRO A 603 24.67 -17.93 16.61
CA PRO A 603 24.20 -17.83 15.24
C PRO A 603 24.71 -16.57 14.51
N TYR A 604 24.74 -16.60 13.18
CA TYR A 604 25.03 -15.41 12.36
C TYR A 604 23.82 -14.48 12.28
N LEU A 605 24.01 -13.18 12.52
CA LEU A 605 22.93 -12.17 12.52
C LEU A 605 23.03 -11.23 11.31
N ILE A 606 22.07 -11.32 10.39
CA ILE A 606 21.94 -10.44 9.21
C ILE A 606 20.92 -9.35 9.50
N ARG A 607 21.25 -8.09 9.19
CA ARG A 607 20.41 -6.91 9.42
C ARG A 607 20.03 -6.21 8.11
N PHE A 608 18.79 -5.74 8.03
CA PHE A 608 18.29 -4.88 6.95
C PHE A 608 17.65 -3.59 7.49
N ASP A 609 17.82 -2.47 6.77
CA ASP A 609 17.14 -1.20 7.04
C ASP A 609 16.66 -0.57 5.73
N ARG A 610 15.34 -0.41 5.62
CA ARG A 610 14.60 0.05 4.43
C ARG A 610 13.62 1.18 4.76
N ARG A 611 13.83 1.88 5.89
CA ARG A 611 12.99 3.02 6.32
C ARG A 611 13.17 4.25 5.43
N GLY A 612 14.39 4.47 4.92
CA GLY A 612 14.75 5.57 4.02
C GLY A 612 16.24 5.52 3.69
N ILE A 613 16.72 6.51 2.93
CA ILE A 613 18.15 6.72 2.70
C ILE A 613 18.66 7.74 3.70
N PHE A 614 19.65 7.36 4.51
CA PHE A 614 20.21 8.20 5.55
C PHE A 614 21.42 8.98 5.04
N VAL A 615 21.49 10.28 5.38
CA VAL A 615 22.55 11.20 4.98
C VAL A 615 23.24 11.79 6.19
N ASP A 616 24.54 11.56 6.31
CA ASP A 616 25.39 12.13 7.36
C ASP A 616 26.75 12.55 6.79
N ASN A 617 27.00 13.86 6.72
CA ASN A 617 28.28 14.39 6.23
C ASN A 617 29.44 14.20 7.24
N THR A 618 29.13 13.99 8.53
CA THR A 618 30.12 13.95 9.63
C THR A 618 30.95 12.66 9.65
N LYS A 619 30.45 11.59 9.02
CA LYS A 619 31.17 10.31 8.91
C LYS A 619 32.54 10.50 8.22
N LYS A 620 33.46 9.55 8.37
CA LYS A 620 34.76 9.60 7.65
C LYS A 620 34.60 9.19 6.18
N PHE A 621 33.87 8.11 5.93
CA PHE A 621 33.60 7.54 4.61
C PHE A 621 32.09 7.54 4.32
N SER A 622 31.68 7.22 3.08
CA SER A 622 30.27 7.08 2.68
C SER A 622 29.89 5.59 2.70
N GLY A 623 28.85 5.23 3.45
CA GLY A 623 28.35 3.86 3.54
C GLY A 623 27.36 3.49 2.42
N ASN A 624 26.45 2.55 2.72
CA ASN A 624 25.45 1.99 1.80
C ASN A 624 24.09 2.74 1.80
N GLY A 625 23.91 3.70 2.71
CA GLY A 625 22.72 4.54 2.85
C GLY A 625 21.77 4.14 3.99
N THR A 626 22.14 3.23 4.88
CA THR A 626 21.39 2.88 6.10
C THR A 626 21.73 3.80 7.28
N GLU A 627 20.97 3.78 8.37
CA GLU A 627 21.20 4.64 9.55
C GLU A 627 22.62 4.48 10.15
N GLN A 628 23.13 3.25 10.19
CA GLN A 628 24.45 2.94 10.74
C GLN A 628 25.58 3.19 9.72
N ALA A 629 25.30 3.07 8.42
CA ALA A 629 26.23 3.31 7.32
C ALA A 629 25.67 4.32 6.29
N PRO A 630 25.43 5.60 6.67
CA PRO A 630 24.77 6.58 5.83
C PRO A 630 25.63 7.08 4.65
N PHE A 631 25.00 7.69 3.65
CA PHE A 631 25.69 8.39 2.58
C PHE A 631 26.20 9.77 3.06
N LYS A 632 27.25 10.28 2.41
CA LYS A 632 27.83 11.59 2.77
C LYS A 632 27.14 12.82 2.19
N SER A 633 26.35 12.67 1.13
CA SER A 633 25.83 13.81 0.37
C SER A 633 24.43 13.56 -0.16
N ILE A 634 23.68 14.65 -0.36
CA ILE A 634 22.29 14.61 -0.80
C ILE A 634 22.20 14.24 -2.29
N GLU A 635 23.15 14.72 -3.12
CA GLU A 635 23.20 14.42 -4.56
C GLU A 635 23.36 12.92 -4.81
N ARG A 636 24.27 12.26 -4.07
CA ARG A 636 24.42 10.79 -4.09
C ARG A 636 23.15 10.10 -3.60
N SER A 637 22.51 10.63 -2.57
CA SER A 637 21.32 10.03 -1.96
C SER A 637 20.11 10.06 -2.90
N ILE A 638 19.92 11.14 -3.67
CA ILE A 638 18.88 11.25 -4.71
C ILE A 638 19.13 10.26 -5.86
N TYR A 639 20.38 10.08 -6.30
CA TYR A 639 20.72 9.07 -7.31
C TYR A 639 20.38 7.64 -6.84
N TYR A 640 20.74 7.29 -5.60
CA TYR A 640 20.42 5.97 -5.04
C TYR A 640 18.95 5.81 -4.63
N ALA A 641 18.19 6.88 -4.40
CA ALA A 641 16.75 6.84 -4.16
C ALA A 641 16.00 6.21 -5.35
N LYS A 642 16.35 6.62 -6.57
CA LYS A 642 15.86 6.02 -7.82
C LYS A 642 16.27 4.55 -7.92
N LEU A 643 17.58 4.25 -7.81
CA LEU A 643 18.10 2.88 -7.99
C LEU A 643 17.55 1.88 -6.98
N LYS A 644 17.39 2.27 -5.71
CA LYS A 644 16.93 1.39 -4.63
C LYS A 644 15.41 1.46 -4.39
N ASN A 645 14.67 2.23 -5.21
CA ASN A 645 13.24 2.49 -5.04
C ASN A 645 12.89 2.85 -3.59
N MET A 646 13.48 3.95 -3.10
CA MET A 646 13.26 4.51 -1.76
C MET A 646 12.87 5.99 -1.90
N LYS A 647 11.75 6.39 -1.27
CA LYS A 647 11.15 7.72 -1.46
C LYS A 647 11.51 8.77 -0.40
N ILE A 648 12.14 8.38 0.70
CA ILE A 648 12.47 9.29 1.81
C ILE A 648 13.98 9.34 1.99
N ILE A 649 14.52 10.56 2.06
CA ILE A 649 15.91 10.85 2.38
C ILE A 649 15.95 11.57 3.73
N TYR A 650 16.53 10.90 4.72
CA TYR A 650 16.64 11.35 6.10
C TYR A 650 17.96 12.07 6.35
N LEU A 651 17.88 13.35 6.70
CA LEU A 651 19.05 14.15 7.08
C LEU A 651 19.37 13.86 8.56
N MET A 652 20.54 13.26 8.83
CA MET A 652 21.01 12.98 10.19
C MET A 652 21.91 14.10 10.74
N SER A 653 22.65 14.78 9.86
CA SER A 653 23.42 15.97 10.21
C SER A 653 22.50 17.20 10.31
N ASP A 654 22.86 18.12 11.20
CA ASP A 654 22.09 19.36 11.41
C ASP A 654 22.50 20.47 10.41
N ASP A 655 23.63 20.34 9.69
CA ASP A 655 24.04 21.13 8.52
C ASP A 655 24.65 20.22 7.44
N LEU A 656 24.29 20.41 6.16
CA LEU A 656 24.82 19.67 5.01
C LEU A 656 25.23 20.61 3.86
N GLY A 657 26.34 20.29 3.20
CA GLY A 657 26.78 20.99 1.98
C GLY A 657 26.27 20.32 0.71
N VAL A 658 25.78 21.11 -0.24
CA VAL A 658 25.48 20.71 -1.62
C VAL A 658 26.28 21.62 -2.57
N SER A 659 26.95 21.04 -3.57
CA SER A 659 27.83 21.78 -4.50
C SER A 659 27.60 21.49 -5.99
N PHE A 660 26.78 20.48 -6.29
CA PHE A 660 26.50 20.03 -7.65
C PHE A 660 25.00 20.16 -7.98
N PRO A 661 24.64 20.47 -9.24
CA PRO A 661 23.25 20.50 -9.66
C PRO A 661 22.69 19.08 -9.61
N THR A 662 21.48 18.90 -9.08
CA THR A 662 20.90 17.56 -8.88
C THR A 662 19.64 17.35 -9.70
N THR A 663 19.68 16.33 -10.57
CA THR A 663 18.52 15.87 -11.34
C THR A 663 17.60 14.99 -10.48
N VAL A 664 16.30 15.23 -10.51
CA VAL A 664 15.29 14.44 -9.79
C VAL A 664 14.39 13.71 -10.80
N GLU A 665 14.50 12.39 -10.83
CA GLU A 665 13.84 11.50 -11.81
C GLU A 665 13.00 10.39 -11.11
N SER A 666 12.52 10.67 -9.90
CA SER A 666 11.68 9.78 -9.09
C SER A 666 10.97 10.55 -7.97
N ASP A 667 10.04 9.93 -7.26
CA ASP A 667 9.45 10.50 -6.04
C ASP A 667 10.48 10.58 -4.91
N VAL A 668 10.81 11.79 -4.44
CA VAL A 668 11.74 12.04 -3.34
C VAL A 668 11.17 13.06 -2.34
N ILE A 669 11.15 12.67 -1.06
CA ILE A 669 10.89 13.52 0.10
C ILE A 669 12.20 13.66 0.87
N ILE A 670 12.58 14.89 1.23
CA ILE A 670 13.80 15.19 2.00
C ILE A 670 13.39 15.89 3.30
N GLU A 671 13.71 15.26 4.43
CA GLU A 671 13.32 15.71 5.76
C GLU A 671 14.38 15.34 6.84
N PRO A 672 14.49 16.11 7.94
CA PRO A 672 15.30 15.74 9.10
C PRO A 672 14.87 14.40 9.70
N TYR A 673 15.82 13.59 10.14
CA TYR A 673 15.53 12.30 10.80
C TYR A 673 14.92 12.48 12.19
N LYS A 674 15.35 13.51 12.94
CA LYS A 674 14.86 13.79 14.28
C LYS A 674 13.56 14.60 14.17
N ASN A 675 12.49 14.11 14.77
CA ASN A 675 11.24 14.87 14.87
C ASN A 675 11.47 16.23 15.55
N ASN A 676 10.79 17.26 15.08
CA ASN A 676 10.86 18.65 15.56
C ASN A 676 12.21 19.38 15.41
N THR A 677 13.22 18.79 14.76
CA THR A 677 14.42 19.53 14.35
C THR A 677 14.26 20.15 12.97
N ILE A 678 15.08 21.14 12.65
CA ILE A 678 15.21 21.75 11.33
C ILE A 678 16.67 21.60 10.91
N SER A 679 16.94 20.90 9.81
CA SER A 679 18.30 20.75 9.27
C SER A 679 18.63 21.92 8.33
N SER A 680 19.88 22.38 8.34
CA SER A 680 20.38 23.33 7.34
C SER A 680 20.99 22.63 6.13
N ILE A 681 20.83 23.24 4.95
CA ILE A 681 21.51 22.86 3.72
C ILE A 681 22.19 24.11 3.15
N THR A 682 23.52 24.16 3.27
CA THR A 682 24.38 25.14 2.62
C THR A 682 24.56 24.79 1.14
N MET A 683 24.26 25.72 0.22
CA MET A 683 24.45 25.52 -1.22
C MET A 683 25.50 26.49 -1.78
N ASP A 684 26.66 25.98 -2.24
CA ASP A 684 27.67 26.81 -2.93
C ASP A 684 28.42 26.02 -4.01
N THR A 685 28.55 26.62 -5.20
CA THR A 685 29.17 26.00 -6.38
C THR A 685 30.43 26.74 -6.83
N LYS A 686 31.37 26.03 -7.45
CA LYS A 686 32.67 26.59 -7.87
C LYS A 686 32.50 27.51 -9.10
N SER A 687 33.35 28.54 -9.17
CA SER A 687 33.19 29.75 -10.00
C SER A 687 32.70 29.54 -11.43
N LEU A 688 33.20 28.54 -12.15
CA LEU A 688 32.85 28.26 -13.55
C LEU A 688 31.36 27.98 -13.79
N TRP A 689 30.62 27.51 -12.79
CA TRP A 689 29.21 27.11 -12.92
C TRP A 689 28.22 28.22 -12.53
N LYS A 690 28.68 29.30 -11.88
CA LYS A 690 27.84 30.33 -11.21
C LYS A 690 26.91 31.15 -12.14
N LYS A 691 26.94 30.94 -13.46
CA LYS A 691 26.10 31.65 -14.46
C LYS A 691 25.00 30.80 -15.11
N LYS A 692 24.93 29.49 -14.83
CA LYS A 692 23.84 28.60 -15.30
C LYS A 692 23.46 27.51 -14.28
N HIS A 693 23.70 27.73 -12.99
CA HIS A 693 23.49 26.69 -11.99
C HIS A 693 22.01 26.60 -11.57
N ILE A 694 21.45 25.40 -11.70
CA ILE A 694 20.11 25.00 -11.22
C ILE A 694 20.35 23.97 -10.11
N TRP A 695 19.93 24.24 -8.88
CA TRP A 695 20.21 23.32 -7.75
C TRP A 695 19.41 22.01 -7.85
N PHE A 696 18.12 22.08 -8.23
CA PHE A 696 17.27 20.92 -8.50
C PHE A 696 16.58 21.02 -9.86
N ASP A 697 16.77 20.02 -10.73
CA ASP A 697 16.12 19.95 -12.05
C ASP A 697 15.18 18.74 -12.09
N ILE A 698 13.86 19.00 -12.20
CA ILE A 698 12.81 18.01 -12.00
C ILE A 698 12.15 17.68 -13.34
N PHE A 699 12.55 16.53 -13.91
CA PHE A 699 12.06 16.03 -15.20
C PHE A 699 10.93 15.01 -15.03
N LYS A 700 10.32 14.63 -16.16
CA LYS A 700 9.17 13.72 -16.26
C LYS A 700 9.31 12.51 -15.32
N ASP A 701 8.25 12.24 -14.58
CA ASP A 701 8.12 11.17 -13.58
C ASP A 701 8.86 11.43 -12.24
N GLY A 702 9.29 12.68 -12.00
CA GLY A 702 9.88 13.15 -10.74
C GLY A 702 8.91 13.93 -9.83
N TYR A 703 9.07 13.75 -8.51
CA TYR A 703 8.41 14.57 -7.49
C TYR A 703 9.44 14.93 -6.41
N LEU A 704 9.45 16.20 -5.99
CA LEU A 704 10.31 16.67 -4.91
C LEU A 704 9.50 17.33 -3.81
N GLU A 705 9.73 16.94 -2.56
CA GLU A 705 9.14 17.54 -1.37
C GLU A 705 10.22 17.84 -0.32
N PHE A 706 10.33 19.10 0.09
CA PHE A 706 11.18 19.52 1.19
C PHE A 706 10.34 19.83 2.43
N ARG A 707 10.79 19.35 3.60
CA ARG A 707 10.14 19.58 4.91
C ARG A 707 11.16 19.97 5.96
N ASN A 708 10.85 20.98 6.79
CA ASN A 708 11.64 21.31 7.98
C ASN A 708 13.13 21.58 7.68
N ILE A 709 13.43 22.37 6.64
CA ILE A 709 14.80 22.63 6.17
C ILE A 709 15.09 24.13 6.07
N ASN A 710 16.25 24.55 6.56
CA ASN A 710 16.85 25.85 6.23
C ASN A 710 17.73 25.70 4.98
N PHE A 711 17.67 26.66 4.05
CA PHE A 711 18.49 26.69 2.84
C PHE A 711 19.37 27.93 2.82
N ASP A 712 20.69 27.77 2.94
CA ASP A 712 21.65 28.86 2.91
C ASP A 712 22.38 28.88 1.55
N ILE A 713 21.76 29.58 0.59
CA ILE A 713 22.11 29.58 -0.82
C ILE A 713 23.13 30.69 -1.09
N LYS A 714 24.40 30.33 -1.26
CA LYS A 714 25.53 31.26 -1.44
C LYS A 714 25.84 31.58 -2.90
N SER A 715 25.38 30.74 -3.84
CA SER A 715 25.52 31.00 -5.29
C SER A 715 24.54 30.20 -6.15
N GLY A 716 24.60 30.41 -7.46
CA GLY A 716 23.71 29.82 -8.47
C GLY A 716 22.62 30.78 -8.94
N ASN A 717 21.80 30.32 -9.89
CA ASN A 717 20.81 31.14 -10.61
C ASN A 717 19.38 30.63 -10.44
N TYR A 718 19.19 29.33 -10.22
CA TYR A 718 17.89 28.74 -9.94
C TYR A 718 17.98 27.78 -8.75
N PHE A 719 17.03 27.83 -7.81
CA PHE A 719 16.91 26.78 -6.80
C PHE A 719 16.20 25.55 -7.39
N ALA A 720 15.09 25.73 -8.10
CA ALA A 720 14.46 24.62 -8.83
C ALA A 720 14.00 24.99 -10.25
N ASN A 721 14.12 24.03 -11.16
CA ASN A 721 13.42 24.01 -12.44
C ASN A 721 12.44 22.82 -12.45
N VAL A 722 11.18 23.05 -12.82
CA VAL A 722 10.10 22.06 -12.68
C VAL A 722 9.33 21.98 -14.00
N ALA A 723 9.63 20.97 -14.82
CA ALA A 723 9.01 20.77 -16.13
C ALA A 723 8.04 19.57 -16.11
N ALA A 724 6.75 19.82 -16.35
CA ALA A 724 5.65 18.84 -16.36
C ALA A 724 5.43 18.02 -15.06
N ASN A 725 5.87 18.54 -13.89
CA ASN A 725 5.97 17.76 -12.65
C ASN A 725 5.49 18.53 -11.40
N LYS A 726 5.81 18.01 -10.22
CA LYS A 726 5.32 18.45 -8.92
C LYS A 726 6.48 18.82 -8.00
N LEU A 727 6.41 20.00 -7.37
CA LEU A 727 7.32 20.44 -6.31
C LEU A 727 6.51 20.87 -5.09
N LYS A 728 6.93 20.47 -3.89
CA LYS A 728 6.42 21.00 -2.62
C LYS A 728 7.54 21.49 -1.71
N ILE A 729 7.25 22.58 -1.00
CA ILE A 729 8.13 23.14 0.03
C ILE A 729 7.28 23.48 1.25
N TYR A 730 7.61 22.87 2.40
CA TYR A 730 6.83 22.97 3.63
C TYR A 730 7.70 23.25 4.85
N ASN A 731 7.36 24.27 5.63
CA ASN A 731 8.07 24.63 6.86
C ASN A 731 9.59 24.84 6.65
N CYS A 732 9.94 25.67 5.66
CA CYS A 732 11.32 25.92 5.25
C CYS A 732 11.72 27.39 5.37
N ASN A 733 12.96 27.65 5.81
CA ASN A 733 13.56 28.98 5.77
C ASN A 733 14.58 29.03 4.62
N LEU A 734 14.66 30.14 3.89
CA LEU A 734 15.46 30.25 2.68
C LEU A 734 16.23 31.58 2.67
N SER A 735 17.55 31.51 2.69
CA SER A 735 18.47 32.64 2.66
C SER A 735 19.25 32.65 1.35
N TYR A 736 19.13 33.71 0.53
CA TYR A 736 19.99 33.90 -0.66
C TYR A 736 21.04 34.98 -0.41
N TYR A 737 22.31 34.56 -0.38
CA TYR A 737 23.48 35.40 -0.10
C TYR A 737 24.29 35.74 -1.36
N GLY A 738 23.87 35.29 -2.54
CA GLY A 738 24.54 35.62 -3.80
C GLY A 738 24.25 37.05 -4.28
N GLU A 739 25.16 37.59 -5.09
CA GLU A 739 25.08 38.96 -5.64
C GLU A 739 24.56 39.00 -7.10
N ASN A 740 24.36 37.85 -7.74
CA ASN A 740 24.02 37.72 -9.16
C ASN A 740 22.50 37.56 -9.35
N GLU A 741 22.01 37.57 -10.60
CA GLU A 741 20.61 37.22 -10.89
C GLU A 741 20.25 35.81 -10.40
N PHE A 742 19.16 35.74 -9.64
CA PHE A 742 18.60 34.50 -9.09
C PHE A 742 17.08 34.45 -9.20
N SER A 743 16.56 33.30 -9.62
CA SER A 743 15.14 32.97 -9.69
C SER A 743 14.86 31.77 -8.79
N PHE A 744 14.00 31.89 -7.79
CA PHE A 744 13.83 30.79 -6.84
C PHE A 744 13.24 29.52 -7.49
N ILE A 745 12.08 29.59 -8.15
CA ILE A 745 11.55 28.45 -8.92
C ILE A 745 11.16 28.88 -10.34
N LYS A 746 11.62 28.10 -11.32
CA LYS A 746 11.12 28.11 -12.70
C LYS A 746 10.17 26.93 -12.92
N GLY A 747 9.01 27.17 -13.55
CA GLY A 747 7.98 26.15 -13.75
C GLY A 747 7.37 26.16 -15.16
N GLU A 748 7.24 24.99 -15.78
CA GLU A 748 6.54 24.83 -17.06
C GLU A 748 5.60 23.62 -17.02
N ASN A 749 4.31 23.82 -17.30
CA ASN A 749 3.27 22.78 -17.31
C ASN A 749 3.16 21.97 -15.98
N SER A 750 3.55 22.57 -14.85
CA SER A 750 3.79 21.89 -13.57
C SER A 750 2.72 22.18 -12.49
N LYS A 751 2.91 21.65 -11.29
CA LYS A 751 2.15 22.00 -10.07
C LYS A 751 3.11 22.31 -8.92
N ILE A 752 3.06 23.51 -8.36
CA ILE A 752 3.97 23.91 -7.27
C ILE A 752 3.14 24.32 -6.04
N GLY A 753 3.46 23.71 -4.89
CA GLY A 753 2.84 24.00 -3.60
C GLY A 753 3.86 24.51 -2.58
N ILE A 754 3.65 25.72 -2.06
CA ILE A 754 4.52 26.32 -1.03
C ILE A 754 3.65 26.67 0.17
N ASN A 755 4.03 26.20 1.37
CA ASN A 755 3.31 26.51 2.60
C ASN A 755 4.23 26.66 3.81
N ASN A 756 4.03 27.73 4.59
CA ASN A 756 4.81 28.08 5.78
C ASN A 756 6.31 28.22 5.46
N ILE A 757 6.69 29.31 4.79
CA ILE A 757 8.10 29.58 4.50
C ILE A 757 8.55 30.99 4.92
N SER A 758 9.83 31.10 5.26
CA SER A 758 10.53 32.37 5.41
C SER A 758 11.54 32.53 4.28
N LEU A 759 11.54 33.65 3.58
CA LEU A 759 12.49 34.01 2.53
C LEU A 759 13.27 35.27 2.95
N ASN A 760 14.59 35.23 2.83
CA ASN A 760 15.49 36.30 3.20
C ASN A 760 16.56 36.50 2.14
N VAL A 761 16.67 37.69 1.56
CA VAL A 761 17.67 38.04 0.55
C VAL A 761 18.41 39.29 1.03
N PRO A 762 19.46 39.15 1.87
CA PRO A 762 20.14 40.30 2.48
C PRO A 762 21.11 41.04 1.56
N ASN A 763 21.75 40.34 0.61
CA ASN A 763 23.00 40.79 -0.03
C ASN A 763 22.85 41.65 -1.29
N ASN A 764 21.66 42.22 -1.54
CA ASN A 764 21.39 43.12 -2.67
C ASN A 764 21.83 42.62 -4.07
N PRO A 765 21.43 41.41 -4.52
CA PRO A 765 21.72 40.91 -5.85
C PRO A 765 21.23 41.82 -6.97
N ASP A 766 21.88 41.68 -8.15
CA ASP A 766 21.50 42.38 -9.38
C ASP A 766 20.02 42.23 -9.71
N LYS A 767 19.47 41.02 -9.60
CA LYS A 767 18.05 40.76 -9.85
C LYS A 767 17.51 39.57 -9.07
N PHE A 768 16.30 39.68 -8.53
CA PHE A 768 15.61 38.60 -7.83
C PHE A 768 14.21 38.32 -8.40
N ASN A 769 13.92 37.04 -8.64
CA ASN A 769 12.60 36.53 -9.02
C ASN A 769 12.20 35.41 -8.04
N PHE A 770 10.95 35.34 -7.57
CA PHE A 770 10.50 34.25 -6.71
C PHE A 770 9.88 33.10 -7.52
N LEU A 771 8.98 33.40 -8.45
CA LEU A 771 8.44 32.41 -9.40
C LEU A 771 8.49 32.94 -10.85
N ASP A 772 9.02 32.12 -11.76
CA ASP A 772 8.94 32.31 -13.23
C ASP A 772 8.20 31.10 -13.83
N CYS A 773 6.90 31.23 -14.10
CA CYS A 773 6.01 30.07 -14.29
C CYS A 773 5.05 30.18 -15.50
N THR A 774 5.12 29.22 -16.41
CA THR A 774 4.19 29.09 -17.56
C THR A 774 3.32 27.84 -17.42
N SER A 775 2.02 27.96 -17.74
CA SER A 775 1.03 26.86 -17.80
C SER A 775 0.94 26.00 -16.53
N THR A 776 1.30 26.56 -15.37
CA THR A 776 1.56 25.85 -14.11
C THR A 776 0.46 26.15 -13.09
N GLU A 777 0.06 25.18 -12.24
CA GLU A 777 -0.83 25.43 -11.10
C GLU A 777 -0.01 25.85 -9.86
N LEU A 778 -0.37 26.99 -9.26
CA LEU A 778 0.37 27.56 -8.12
C LEU A 778 -0.54 27.71 -6.90
N ILE A 779 -0.13 27.11 -5.77
CA ILE A 779 -0.81 27.23 -4.48
C ILE A 779 0.23 27.64 -3.43
N LEU A 780 0.08 28.85 -2.90
CA LEU A 780 1.04 29.54 -2.05
C LEU A 780 0.34 29.99 -0.76
N LYS A 781 0.86 29.59 0.40
CA LYS A 781 0.26 29.88 1.72
C LYS A 781 1.32 30.26 2.76
N ASN A 782 1.01 31.19 3.64
CA ASN A 782 1.83 31.52 4.82
C ASN A 782 3.31 31.79 4.47
N ILE A 783 3.56 32.83 3.67
CA ILE A 783 4.90 33.21 3.20
C ILE A 783 5.32 34.50 3.91
N ASN A 784 6.55 34.55 4.41
CA ASN A 784 7.16 35.75 4.98
C ASN A 784 8.45 36.05 4.21
N ALA A 785 8.51 37.15 3.48
CA ALA A 785 9.58 37.46 2.54
C ALA A 785 10.24 38.80 2.86
N ARG A 786 11.57 38.81 2.94
CA ARG A 786 12.41 40.01 3.09
C ARG A 786 13.42 40.04 1.94
N VAL A 787 13.28 41.01 1.03
CA VAL A 787 14.08 41.06 -0.21
C VAL A 787 14.78 42.41 -0.36
N ASN A 788 16.11 42.40 -0.24
CA ASN A 788 16.99 43.50 -0.64
C ASN A 788 17.58 43.17 -2.01
N CYS A 789 17.37 43.99 -3.04
CA CYS A 789 17.87 43.75 -4.41
C CYS A 789 17.88 45.02 -5.28
N LYS A 790 18.65 45.01 -6.38
CA LYS A 790 18.66 46.12 -7.34
C LYS A 790 17.41 46.09 -8.21
N GLU A 791 17.12 44.93 -8.79
CA GLU A 791 15.90 44.68 -9.59
C GLU A 791 15.08 43.52 -9.01
N ASN A 792 13.75 43.65 -9.05
CA ASN A 792 12.82 42.64 -8.57
C ASN A 792 11.77 42.34 -9.65
N SER A 793 11.52 41.06 -9.93
CA SER A 793 10.40 40.57 -10.73
C SER A 793 9.77 39.38 -9.99
N PHE A 794 9.17 39.65 -8.82
CA PHE A 794 8.92 38.64 -7.78
C PHE A 794 8.00 37.51 -8.27
N PHE A 795 6.83 37.82 -8.82
CA PHE A 795 6.02 36.85 -9.57
C PHE A 795 6.01 37.19 -11.05
N ASN A 796 6.42 36.25 -11.91
CA ASN A 796 6.20 36.30 -13.35
C ASN A 796 5.41 35.06 -13.78
N ILE A 797 4.17 35.23 -14.24
CA ILE A 797 3.28 34.11 -14.57
C ILE A 797 2.58 34.25 -15.92
N LYS A 798 2.40 33.11 -16.60
CA LYS A 798 1.80 33.04 -17.94
C LYS A 798 0.93 31.80 -18.14
N ASN A 799 -0.22 31.96 -18.79
CA ASN A 799 -1.17 30.87 -19.09
C ASN A 799 -1.64 30.08 -17.85
N ILE A 800 -1.60 30.68 -16.65
CA ILE A 800 -1.87 29.98 -15.40
C ILE A 800 -3.37 29.92 -15.14
N LYS A 801 -3.96 28.71 -15.24
CA LYS A 801 -5.39 28.47 -14.96
C LYS A 801 -5.80 28.66 -13.50
N LYS A 802 -4.83 28.81 -12.58
CA LYS A 802 -5.05 28.97 -11.14
C LYS A 802 -3.75 29.36 -10.43
N PHE A 803 -3.63 30.63 -10.09
CA PHE A 803 -2.71 31.15 -9.10
C PHE A 803 -3.49 31.45 -7.83
N TYR A 804 -3.13 30.82 -6.71
CA TYR A 804 -3.76 31.08 -5.41
C TYR A 804 -2.68 31.43 -4.37
N LEU A 805 -2.80 32.62 -3.77
CA LEU A 805 -1.92 33.12 -2.72
C LEU A 805 -2.73 33.53 -1.49
N GLU A 806 -2.35 33.03 -0.31
CA GLU A 806 -2.94 33.37 0.98
C GLU A 806 -1.86 33.69 2.01
N LYS A 807 -1.99 34.80 2.76
CA LYS A 807 -1.08 35.17 3.86
C LYS A 807 0.38 35.29 3.38
N LEU A 808 0.65 36.30 2.56
CA LEU A 808 2.02 36.74 2.24
C LEU A 808 2.32 38.03 3.00
N ASN A 809 3.40 38.05 3.76
CA ASN A 809 4.02 39.25 4.32
C ASN A 809 5.31 39.51 3.52
N TYR A 810 5.27 40.46 2.59
CA TYR A 810 6.38 40.83 1.73
C TYR A 810 6.94 42.19 2.15
N LYS A 811 8.23 42.25 2.47
CA LYS A 811 8.98 43.46 2.80
C LYS A 811 10.16 43.56 1.86
N SER A 812 10.36 44.70 1.20
CA SER A 812 11.50 44.90 0.30
C SER A 812 12.20 46.25 0.44
N ASP A 813 13.49 46.24 0.16
CA ASP A 813 14.33 47.42 -0.04
C ASP A 813 14.93 47.31 -1.45
N ILE A 814 14.59 48.25 -2.34
CA ILE A 814 14.87 48.13 -3.78
C ILE A 814 15.53 49.41 -4.29
N SER A 815 16.54 49.26 -5.15
CA SER A 815 17.46 50.36 -5.55
C SER A 815 17.53 50.68 -7.04
N ASN A 816 16.87 49.94 -7.94
CA ASN A 816 16.71 50.33 -9.35
C ASN A 816 15.26 50.21 -9.84
N SER A 817 14.72 48.99 -9.93
CA SER A 817 13.38 48.74 -10.49
C SER A 817 12.64 47.63 -9.73
N ASN A 818 11.33 47.80 -9.57
CA ASN A 818 10.47 46.80 -8.95
C ASN A 818 9.29 46.45 -9.85
N VAL A 819 9.11 45.16 -10.13
CA VAL A 819 7.85 44.56 -10.56
C VAL A 819 7.48 43.48 -9.53
N PHE A 820 6.43 43.69 -8.75
CA PHE A 820 6.02 42.66 -7.77
C PHE A 820 5.28 41.50 -8.45
N PHE A 821 4.48 41.78 -9.48
CA PHE A 821 3.66 40.77 -10.14
C PHE A 821 3.43 41.07 -11.63
N THR A 822 3.78 40.12 -12.50
CA THR A 822 3.48 40.12 -13.94
C THR A 822 2.58 38.92 -14.27
N GLY A 823 1.47 39.13 -14.99
CA GLY A 823 0.49 38.07 -15.28
C GLY A 823 -0.17 38.13 -16.66
N GLU A 824 0.25 37.27 -17.58
CA GLU A 824 -0.39 37.08 -18.89
C GLU A 824 -1.34 35.87 -18.93
N PHE A 825 -2.53 36.00 -19.51
CA PHE A 825 -3.47 34.90 -19.78
C PHE A 825 -3.77 34.01 -18.56
N SER A 826 -3.92 34.60 -17.38
CA SER A 826 -3.94 33.86 -16.11
C SER A 826 -5.15 34.19 -15.22
N ASP A 827 -5.56 33.24 -14.39
CA ASP A 827 -6.59 33.38 -13.35
C ASP A 827 -5.94 33.38 -11.96
N ILE A 828 -6.13 34.48 -11.22
CA ILE A 828 -5.26 34.90 -10.12
C ILE A 828 -6.10 35.36 -8.93
N THR A 829 -5.93 34.70 -7.78
CA THR A 829 -6.52 35.09 -6.50
C THR A 829 -5.44 35.33 -5.44
N ILE A 830 -5.46 36.51 -4.82
CA ILE A 830 -4.60 36.91 -3.71
C ILE A 830 -5.49 37.26 -2.51
N LYS A 831 -5.23 36.66 -1.34
CA LYS A 831 -5.91 36.98 -0.08
C LYS A 831 -4.92 37.24 1.04
N ASN A 832 -5.16 38.28 1.85
CA ASN A 832 -4.31 38.60 3.01
C ASN A 832 -2.83 38.78 2.62
N LEU A 833 -2.58 39.66 1.64
CA LEU A 833 -1.23 40.13 1.30
C LEU A 833 -0.93 41.40 2.09
N ILE A 834 0.15 41.40 2.87
CA ILE A 834 0.81 42.59 3.39
C ILE A 834 2.05 42.84 2.51
N TYR A 835 2.08 43.97 1.83
CA TYR A 835 3.15 44.39 0.95
C TYR A 835 3.76 45.71 1.48
N GLU A 836 5.06 45.73 1.74
CA GLU A 836 5.80 46.90 2.22
C GLU A 836 7.07 47.10 1.37
N GLN A 837 7.12 48.16 0.57
CA GLN A 837 8.28 48.54 -0.23
C GLN A 837 8.94 49.80 0.34
N LYS A 838 10.26 49.78 0.45
CA LYS A 838 11.13 50.91 0.81
C LYS A 838 12.30 51.01 -0.18
N GLY A 839 13.08 52.09 -0.06
CA GLY A 839 14.35 52.26 -0.78
C GLY A 839 14.41 53.49 -1.69
N ASN A 840 15.36 53.44 -2.63
CA ASN A 840 15.65 54.47 -3.65
C ASN A 840 15.52 53.88 -5.07
N PHE A 841 14.44 53.14 -5.30
CA PHE A 841 14.07 52.62 -6.61
C PHE A 841 13.67 53.78 -7.54
N LYS A 842 14.01 53.71 -8.83
CA LYS A 842 13.64 54.72 -9.84
C LYS A 842 12.20 54.54 -10.31
N SER A 843 11.77 53.28 -10.40
CA SER A 843 10.42 52.91 -10.81
C SER A 843 9.90 51.71 -10.02
N SER A 844 8.61 51.73 -9.71
CA SER A 844 7.88 50.61 -9.13
C SER A 844 6.59 50.33 -9.90
N ASN A 845 6.32 49.07 -10.21
CA ASN A 845 5.02 48.59 -10.69
C ASN A 845 4.58 47.41 -9.81
N ILE A 846 3.49 47.54 -9.06
CA ILE A 846 3.07 46.44 -8.17
C ILE A 846 2.42 45.30 -8.97
N PHE A 847 1.60 45.64 -9.98
CA PHE A 847 0.91 44.67 -10.83
C PHE A 847 0.97 45.06 -12.31
N ASP A 848 1.36 44.13 -13.18
CA ASP A 848 1.32 44.25 -14.64
C ASP A 848 0.54 43.06 -15.23
N LEU A 849 -0.65 43.32 -15.78
CA LEU A 849 -1.63 42.25 -16.10
C LEU A 849 -2.17 42.37 -17.52
N LYS A 850 -2.29 41.23 -18.21
CA LYS A 850 -2.73 41.21 -19.61
C LYS A 850 -3.56 39.97 -19.94
N ASN A 851 -4.77 40.17 -20.47
CA ASN A 851 -5.72 39.10 -20.78
C ASN A 851 -5.98 38.18 -19.55
N SER A 852 -6.02 38.75 -18.33
CA SER A 852 -6.02 38.01 -17.07
C SER A 852 -7.24 38.34 -16.19
N ASN A 853 -7.65 37.36 -15.38
CA ASN A 853 -8.62 37.54 -14.29
C ASN A 853 -7.85 37.71 -12.98
N PHE A 854 -8.16 38.76 -12.23
CA PHE A 854 -7.43 39.12 -11.02
C PHE A 854 -8.38 39.47 -9.88
N ASN A 855 -8.18 38.84 -8.72
CA ASN A 855 -8.95 39.07 -7.51
C ASN A 855 -8.03 39.30 -6.31
N ILE A 856 -8.05 40.51 -5.74
CA ILE A 856 -7.39 40.83 -4.45
C ILE A 856 -8.47 40.94 -3.37
N GLU A 857 -8.30 40.21 -2.28
CA GLU A 857 -9.11 40.36 -1.07
C GLU A 857 -8.23 40.65 0.16
N GLU A 858 -8.72 41.50 1.07
CA GLU A 858 -8.18 41.70 2.42
C GLU A 858 -6.68 42.01 2.44
N SER A 859 -6.19 42.87 1.55
CA SER A 859 -4.75 43.08 1.34
C SER A 859 -4.33 44.54 1.56
N ARG A 860 -3.11 44.74 2.04
CA ARG A 860 -2.56 46.05 2.43
C ARG A 860 -1.22 46.28 1.74
N PHE A 861 -1.13 47.36 0.98
CA PHE A 861 0.06 47.79 0.24
C PHE A 861 0.59 49.10 0.82
N ILE A 862 1.89 49.16 1.07
CA ILE A 862 2.61 50.33 1.59
C ILE A 862 3.86 50.54 0.73
N VAL A 863 4.03 51.73 0.15
CA VAL A 863 5.26 52.14 -0.54
C VAL A 863 5.75 53.45 0.08
N GLU A 864 6.98 53.44 0.60
CA GLU A 864 7.59 54.59 1.29
C GLU A 864 9.06 54.74 0.84
N GLY A 865 9.31 55.61 -0.16
CA GLY A 865 10.66 55.87 -0.66
C GLY A 865 11.32 57.12 -0.06
N GLN A 866 12.54 57.44 -0.52
CA GLN A 866 13.37 58.53 0.02
C GLN A 866 13.86 59.55 -1.03
N GLN A 867 13.61 59.30 -2.32
CA GLN A 867 14.02 60.15 -3.45
C GLN A 867 12.94 60.17 -4.54
N SER A 868 13.12 60.96 -5.59
CA SER A 868 12.18 61.05 -6.71
C SER A 868 12.04 59.73 -7.49
N PHE A 869 10.85 59.12 -7.48
CA PHE A 869 10.53 57.89 -8.21
C PHE A 869 9.13 57.90 -8.87
N ASP A 870 8.96 57.10 -9.92
CA ASP A 870 7.66 56.79 -10.52
C ASP A 870 7.06 55.52 -9.86
N THR A 871 5.82 55.59 -9.37
CA THR A 871 5.09 54.39 -8.90
C THR A 871 3.81 54.13 -9.70
N ARG A 872 3.57 52.85 -9.99
CA ARG A 872 2.36 52.31 -10.64
C ARG A 872 1.79 51.22 -9.74
N ILE A 873 0.51 51.32 -9.34
CA ILE A 873 -0.13 50.26 -8.52
C ILE A 873 -0.54 49.10 -9.44
N LEU A 874 -1.27 49.42 -10.51
CA LEU A 874 -1.69 48.47 -11.52
C LEU A 874 -1.51 49.06 -12.91
N VAL A 875 -0.88 48.29 -13.80
CA VAL A 875 -1.06 48.39 -15.24
C VAL A 875 -1.87 47.17 -15.68
N CYS A 876 -2.97 47.36 -16.40
CA CYS A 876 -3.72 46.24 -16.97
C CYS A 876 -4.23 46.49 -18.39
N ASN A 877 -4.25 45.43 -19.21
CA ASN A 877 -4.81 45.43 -20.55
C ASN A 877 -5.69 44.19 -20.80
N ASP A 878 -6.81 44.34 -21.50
CA ASP A 878 -7.78 43.25 -21.81
C ASP A 878 -8.19 42.39 -20.59
N SER A 879 -8.24 42.95 -19.38
CA SER A 879 -8.29 42.18 -18.12
C SER A 879 -9.51 42.49 -17.26
N GLN A 880 -9.93 41.53 -16.43
CA GLN A 880 -10.96 41.72 -15.41
C GLN A 880 -10.33 41.73 -14.01
N ILE A 881 -10.49 42.85 -13.31
CA ILE A 881 -9.87 43.14 -12.03
C ILE A 881 -10.96 43.31 -10.96
N ASN A 882 -10.84 42.60 -9.84
CA ASN A 882 -11.68 42.73 -8.67
C ASN A 882 -10.79 42.96 -7.45
N ILE A 883 -11.13 43.96 -6.63
CA ILE A 883 -10.39 44.32 -5.41
C ILE A 883 -11.41 44.52 -4.30
N LYS A 884 -11.16 43.93 -3.12
CA LYS A 884 -12.05 43.99 -1.96
C LYS A 884 -11.30 44.11 -0.64
N ASN A 885 -11.89 44.81 0.33
CA ASN A 885 -11.39 44.90 1.72
C ASN A 885 -9.91 45.33 1.81
N SER A 886 -9.44 46.17 0.88
CA SER A 886 -8.01 46.39 0.65
C SER A 886 -7.57 47.84 0.81
N GLN A 887 -6.33 48.06 1.26
CA GLN A 887 -5.72 49.37 1.48
C GLN A 887 -4.46 49.54 0.62
N PHE A 888 -4.31 50.71 0.00
CA PHE A 888 -3.07 51.16 -0.64
C PHE A 888 -2.61 52.47 0.02
N LYS A 889 -1.36 52.54 0.49
CA LYS A 889 -0.74 53.76 1.05
C LYS A 889 0.61 54.04 0.39
N MET A 890 0.72 55.15 -0.34
CA MET A 890 1.97 55.58 -0.99
C MET A 890 2.45 56.92 -0.41
N ASP A 891 3.74 57.02 -0.08
CA ASP A 891 4.38 58.21 0.47
C ASP A 891 5.65 58.58 -0.31
N LYS A 892 5.83 59.87 -0.61
CA LYS A 892 7.07 60.48 -1.17
C LYS A 892 7.48 60.04 -2.57
N SER A 893 6.52 59.84 -3.47
CA SER A 893 6.80 59.64 -4.90
C SER A 893 7.09 60.96 -5.64
N PHE A 894 7.80 60.87 -6.77
CA PHE A 894 7.88 61.99 -7.71
C PHE A 894 6.58 62.10 -8.49
N SER A 895 6.33 61.12 -9.37
CA SER A 895 5.05 60.95 -10.05
C SER A 895 4.39 59.65 -9.61
N MET A 896 3.06 59.60 -9.67
CA MET A 896 2.34 58.40 -9.27
C MET A 896 1.12 58.14 -10.14
N ILE A 897 0.98 56.88 -10.56
CA ILE A 897 -0.22 56.36 -11.21
C ILE A 897 -0.77 55.25 -10.31
N GLY A 898 -2.05 55.31 -9.97
CA GLY A 898 -2.72 54.21 -9.28
C GLY A 898 -2.97 53.10 -10.30
N PHE A 899 -4.11 53.19 -10.97
CA PHE A 899 -4.62 52.14 -11.85
C PHE A 899 -4.65 52.64 -13.30
N ASN A 900 -3.79 52.08 -14.16
CA ASN A 900 -3.69 52.38 -15.57
C ASN A 900 -4.28 51.21 -16.39
N CYS A 901 -5.47 51.40 -16.96
CA CYS A 901 -6.35 50.32 -17.41
C CYS A 901 -6.79 50.53 -18.86
N TYR A 902 -6.41 49.60 -19.74
CA TYR A 902 -6.73 49.61 -21.17
C TYR A 902 -7.69 48.47 -21.49
N ASN A 903 -8.81 48.73 -22.17
CA ASN A 903 -9.80 47.71 -22.57
C ASN A 903 -10.18 46.73 -21.43
N SER A 904 -10.24 47.23 -20.20
CA SER A 904 -10.29 46.44 -18.97
C SER A 904 -11.44 46.86 -18.05
N THR A 905 -11.95 45.93 -17.25
CA THR A 905 -12.94 46.20 -16.20
C THR A 905 -12.28 46.13 -14.82
N VAL A 906 -12.49 47.14 -13.98
CA VAL A 906 -12.00 47.16 -12.60
C VAL A 906 -13.14 47.42 -11.64
N ASN A 907 -13.35 46.52 -10.68
CA ASN A 907 -14.29 46.66 -9.58
C ASN A 907 -13.52 46.75 -8.26
N PHE A 908 -13.45 47.93 -7.62
CA PHE A 908 -12.85 48.09 -6.29
C PHE A 908 -13.95 48.37 -5.26
N THR A 909 -14.11 47.45 -4.31
CA THR A 909 -15.14 47.49 -3.26
C THR A 909 -14.52 47.56 -1.87
N GLN A 910 -15.13 48.29 -0.93
CA GLN A 910 -14.76 48.33 0.49
C GLN A 910 -13.24 48.57 0.71
N GLY A 911 -12.75 49.79 0.50
CA GLY A 911 -11.30 50.01 0.48
C GLY A 911 -10.82 51.43 0.74
N ILE A 912 -9.50 51.56 0.89
CA ILE A 912 -8.81 52.84 1.11
C ILE A 912 -7.66 52.98 0.11
N ILE A 913 -7.56 54.14 -0.50
CA ILE A 913 -6.37 54.63 -1.20
C ILE A 913 -5.88 55.88 -0.46
N ASP A 914 -4.58 55.96 -0.19
CA ASP A 914 -3.97 56.98 0.65
C ASP A 914 -2.64 57.45 0.03
N PHE A 915 -2.58 58.71 -0.42
CA PHE A 915 -1.42 59.31 -1.06
C PHE A 915 -0.92 60.52 -0.28
N SER A 916 0.39 60.58 -0.03
CA SER A 916 1.03 61.69 0.67
C SER A 916 2.36 62.12 0.05
N ASN A 917 2.59 63.44 0.05
CA ASN A 917 3.88 64.04 -0.30
C ASN A 917 4.35 63.73 -1.74
N VAL A 918 3.48 63.86 -2.74
CA VAL A 918 3.81 63.61 -4.16
C VAL A 918 4.26 64.90 -4.86
N LEU A 919 5.45 64.86 -5.48
CA LEU A 919 6.17 66.07 -5.91
C LEU A 919 5.77 66.62 -7.30
N ASP A 920 5.18 65.80 -8.16
CA ASP A 920 4.68 66.18 -9.49
C ASP A 920 3.18 65.85 -9.58
N PHE A 921 2.76 64.97 -10.50
CA PHE A 921 1.36 64.60 -10.71
C PHE A 921 0.97 63.28 -10.04
N ILE A 922 -0.30 63.21 -9.64
CA ILE A 922 -1.02 61.99 -9.29
C ILE A 922 -2.06 61.70 -10.37
N TYR A 923 -2.06 60.49 -10.93
CA TYR A 923 -3.19 59.89 -11.66
C TYR A 923 -3.75 58.73 -10.83
N SER A 924 -4.76 58.91 -9.97
CA SER A 924 -5.25 57.77 -9.15
C SER A 924 -5.85 56.67 -10.03
N PHE A 925 -6.55 57.07 -11.10
CA PHE A 925 -7.11 56.18 -12.12
C PHE A 925 -6.89 56.79 -13.50
N ARG A 926 -6.48 55.97 -14.47
CA ARG A 926 -6.37 56.29 -15.89
C ARG A 926 -6.99 55.14 -16.67
N ILE A 927 -8.17 55.36 -17.23
CA ILE A 927 -8.98 54.33 -17.89
C ILE A 927 -9.14 54.70 -19.37
N ASP A 928 -8.78 53.78 -20.26
CA ASP A 928 -8.91 53.90 -21.72
C ASP A 928 -9.72 52.71 -22.27
N LYS A 929 -10.83 53.01 -22.96
CA LYS A 929 -11.82 52.03 -23.47
C LYS A 929 -12.28 51.00 -22.41
N GLY A 930 -12.34 51.42 -21.15
CA GLY A 930 -12.59 50.53 -20.00
C GLY A 930 -13.80 50.91 -19.16
N LEU A 931 -14.06 50.08 -18.14
CA LEU A 931 -15.13 50.26 -17.17
C LEU A 931 -14.56 50.21 -15.75
N PHE A 932 -14.70 51.31 -15.01
CA PHE A 932 -14.18 51.44 -13.65
C PHE A 932 -15.32 51.64 -12.65
N LYS A 933 -15.44 50.72 -11.68
CA LYS A 933 -16.47 50.74 -10.64
C LYS A 933 -15.84 50.84 -9.26
N ILE A 934 -16.28 51.80 -8.44
CA ILE A 934 -15.98 51.84 -7.01
C ILE A 934 -17.23 51.79 -6.14
N SER A 935 -17.18 50.97 -5.09
CA SER A 935 -18.25 50.90 -4.10
C SER A 935 -17.72 50.88 -2.67
N ASN A 936 -18.08 51.87 -1.87
CA ASN A 936 -17.60 52.06 -0.49
C ASN A 936 -16.06 52.21 -0.43
N VAL A 937 -15.49 53.15 -1.21
CA VAL A 937 -14.03 53.37 -1.31
C VAL A 937 -13.68 54.82 -0.98
N VAL A 938 -12.69 54.99 -0.09
CA VAL A 938 -12.10 56.27 0.29
C VAL A 938 -10.81 56.48 -0.49
N ILE A 939 -10.63 57.65 -1.11
CA ILE A 939 -9.41 58.03 -1.82
C ILE A 939 -8.90 59.35 -1.23
N ARG A 940 -7.71 59.33 -0.63
CA ARG A 940 -7.09 60.51 0.01
C ARG A 940 -5.81 60.91 -0.70
N ASN A 941 -5.60 62.21 -0.79
CA ASN A 941 -4.43 62.86 -1.35
C ASN A 941 -4.04 64.04 -0.44
N SER A 942 -2.77 64.13 -0.06
CA SER A 942 -2.29 65.11 0.93
C SER A 942 -0.90 65.65 0.61
N ASN A 943 -0.70 66.95 0.80
CA ASN A 943 0.58 67.65 0.66
C ASN A 943 1.28 67.36 -0.70
N SER A 944 0.55 67.47 -1.81
CA SER A 944 1.05 67.09 -3.15
C SER A 944 0.95 68.25 -4.13
N ALA A 945 1.84 68.30 -5.12
CA ALA A 945 1.92 69.42 -6.06
C ALA A 945 0.69 69.50 -6.98
N ASN A 946 0.49 68.51 -7.86
CA ASN A 946 -0.65 68.41 -8.78
C ASN A 946 -1.46 67.12 -8.56
N ALA A 947 -2.76 67.14 -8.90
CA ALA A 947 -3.60 65.95 -8.77
C ALA A 947 -4.71 65.84 -9.81
N ILE A 948 -4.77 64.70 -10.50
CA ILE A 948 -5.82 64.30 -11.44
C ILE A 948 -6.34 62.95 -10.95
N LEU A 949 -7.43 62.94 -10.17
CA LEU A 949 -7.84 61.71 -9.49
C LEU A 949 -8.34 60.65 -10.48
N VAL A 950 -9.14 61.01 -11.48
CA VAL A 950 -9.63 60.10 -12.52
C VAL A 950 -9.45 60.70 -13.91
N LEU A 951 -8.71 60.02 -14.78
CA LEU A 951 -8.62 60.31 -16.22
C LEU A 951 -9.41 59.24 -17.00
N LEU A 952 -10.41 59.67 -17.77
CA LEU A 952 -11.24 58.80 -18.62
C LEU A 952 -11.02 59.12 -20.10
N ASN A 953 -10.81 58.08 -20.92
CA ASN A 953 -10.76 58.16 -22.38
C ASN A 953 -11.67 57.08 -22.98
N ASN A 954 -12.77 57.46 -23.65
CA ASN A 954 -13.80 56.52 -24.13
C ASN A 954 -14.23 55.45 -23.08
N SER A 955 -14.30 55.86 -21.81
CA SER A 955 -14.39 54.96 -20.66
C SER A 955 -15.51 55.36 -19.72
N SER A 956 -16.08 54.38 -19.01
CA SER A 956 -17.16 54.60 -18.05
C SER A 956 -16.69 54.50 -16.60
N PHE A 957 -17.14 55.43 -15.77
CA PHE A 957 -16.97 55.43 -14.31
C PHE A 957 -18.31 55.23 -13.60
N GLU A 958 -18.35 54.33 -12.62
CA GLU A 958 -19.49 54.09 -11.73
C GLU A 958 -19.07 54.17 -10.25
N GLY A 959 -19.61 55.13 -9.50
CA GLY A 959 -19.32 55.31 -8.07
C GLY A 959 -20.53 55.08 -7.17
N VAL A 960 -20.35 54.36 -6.06
CA VAL A 960 -21.39 54.16 -5.03
C VAL A 960 -20.78 54.31 -3.65
N ASN A 961 -21.16 55.35 -2.90
CA ASN A 961 -20.62 55.68 -1.56
C ASN A 961 -19.10 55.86 -1.58
N ASN A 962 -18.58 56.52 -2.62
CA ASN A 962 -17.15 56.84 -2.75
C ASN A 962 -16.88 58.30 -2.34
N SER A 963 -15.79 58.51 -1.61
CA SER A 963 -15.38 59.83 -1.14
C SER A 963 -13.95 60.15 -1.54
N PHE A 964 -13.78 61.26 -2.25
CA PHE A 964 -12.46 61.79 -2.63
C PHE A 964 -12.06 62.93 -1.70
N PHE A 965 -10.83 62.89 -1.18
CA PHE A 965 -10.26 63.89 -0.27
C PHE A 965 -8.95 64.44 -0.84
N ASN A 966 -8.87 65.75 -1.01
CA ASN A 966 -7.63 66.47 -1.34
C ASN A 966 -7.34 67.48 -0.22
N ASN A 967 -6.12 67.46 0.33
CA ASN A 967 -5.69 68.34 1.41
C ASN A 967 -4.31 68.96 1.08
N ASN A 968 -4.13 70.26 1.32
CA ASN A 968 -2.87 70.98 1.07
C ASN A 968 -2.28 70.71 -0.33
N ILE A 969 -3.07 70.90 -1.39
CA ILE A 969 -2.56 70.85 -2.76
C ILE A 969 -1.92 72.20 -3.12
N GLU A 970 -0.72 72.18 -3.70
CA GLU A 970 0.07 73.40 -3.95
C GLU A 970 -0.30 74.10 -5.28
N GLU A 971 -0.52 73.31 -6.33
CA GLU A 971 -0.82 73.79 -7.68
C GLU A 971 -2.30 73.55 -8.06
N LYS A 972 -2.57 72.82 -9.15
CA LYS A 972 -3.93 72.63 -9.68
C LYS A 972 -4.40 71.20 -9.41
N SER A 973 -5.69 71.03 -9.10
CA SER A 973 -6.28 69.70 -9.03
C SER A 973 -7.64 69.56 -9.71
N PHE A 974 -7.89 68.32 -10.13
CA PHE A 974 -9.08 67.85 -10.81
C PHE A 974 -9.53 66.52 -10.20
N ALA A 975 -10.84 66.37 -9.94
CA ALA A 975 -11.36 65.04 -9.60
C ALA A 975 -11.51 64.18 -10.86
N PHE A 976 -12.00 64.77 -11.96
CA PHE A 976 -12.16 64.10 -13.25
C PHE A 976 -11.55 64.91 -14.40
N TRP A 977 -10.80 64.23 -15.26
CA TRP A 977 -10.41 64.69 -16.59
C TRP A 977 -11.08 63.76 -17.60
N VAL A 978 -11.92 64.30 -18.49
CA VAL A 978 -12.62 63.52 -19.52
C VAL A 978 -12.11 63.87 -20.92
N ASN A 979 -11.66 62.84 -21.63
CA ASN A 979 -11.33 62.85 -23.05
C ASN A 979 -12.33 61.99 -23.84
N GLU A 980 -12.66 62.44 -25.06
CA GLU A 980 -13.50 61.70 -26.03
C GLU A 980 -14.84 61.25 -25.42
N GLU A 981 -15.35 60.04 -25.71
CA GLU A 981 -16.68 59.58 -25.23
C GLU A 981 -16.62 58.99 -23.80
N GLY A 982 -16.06 59.74 -22.85
CA GLY A 982 -15.98 59.34 -21.44
C GLY A 982 -17.28 59.64 -20.67
N ASN A 983 -17.79 58.65 -19.95
CA ASN A 983 -19.04 58.74 -19.18
C ASN A 983 -18.80 58.58 -17.68
N ILE A 984 -19.50 59.36 -16.87
CA ILE A 984 -19.48 59.31 -15.40
C ILE A 984 -20.92 59.14 -14.95
N THR A 985 -21.29 58.02 -14.33
CA THR A 985 -22.69 57.84 -13.88
C THR A 985 -22.93 58.53 -12.55
N THR A 986 -22.15 58.20 -11.51
CA THR A 986 -22.35 58.67 -10.12
C THR A 986 -21.02 58.86 -9.40
N VAL A 987 -20.94 59.87 -8.52
CA VAL A 987 -19.78 60.22 -7.68
C VAL A 987 -20.30 60.81 -6.37
N ASN A 988 -20.17 60.11 -5.24
CA ASN A 988 -20.93 60.50 -4.03
C ASN A 988 -20.41 61.72 -3.25
N SER A 989 -19.10 61.93 -3.07
CA SER A 989 -18.62 63.11 -2.32
C SER A 989 -17.18 63.54 -2.64
N LEU A 990 -16.93 64.86 -2.59
CA LEU A 990 -15.62 65.47 -2.87
C LEU A 990 -15.29 66.57 -1.85
N TYR A 991 -14.24 66.33 -1.07
CA TYR A 991 -13.74 67.22 -0.05
C TYR A 991 -12.41 67.83 -0.48
N TYR A 992 -12.30 69.17 -0.43
CA TYR A 992 -11.12 69.93 -0.85
C TYR A 992 -10.71 70.94 0.23
N PHE A 993 -9.67 70.59 0.97
CA PHE A 993 -9.13 71.39 2.07
C PHE A 993 -7.87 72.12 1.60
N SER A 994 -8.04 73.34 1.09
CA SER A 994 -6.93 74.25 0.75
C SER A 994 -7.43 75.69 0.69
N ASN A 995 -6.56 76.61 1.09
CA ASN A 995 -6.81 78.06 1.04
C ASN A 995 -6.69 78.65 -0.38
N GLN A 996 -6.32 77.85 -1.40
CA GLN A 996 -6.14 78.29 -2.78
C GLN A 996 -7.34 77.96 -3.69
N LYS A 997 -7.94 79.00 -4.29
CA LYS A 997 -9.00 78.91 -5.31
C LYS A 997 -8.46 78.51 -6.70
N LYS A 998 -7.88 77.32 -6.84
CA LYS A 998 -7.24 76.85 -8.09
C LYS A 998 -7.86 75.58 -8.71
N SER A 999 -8.69 74.84 -7.97
CA SER A 999 -9.07 73.48 -8.35
C SER A 999 -10.48 73.36 -8.93
N SER A 1000 -10.66 72.39 -9.82
CA SER A 1000 -11.90 72.16 -10.57
C SER A 1000 -12.44 70.75 -10.33
N PHE A 1001 -13.77 70.55 -10.38
CA PHE A 1001 -14.36 69.21 -10.21
C PHE A 1001 -14.16 68.37 -11.48
N ILE A 1002 -14.56 68.89 -12.64
CA ILE A 1002 -14.41 68.22 -13.95
C ILE A 1002 -13.68 69.14 -14.94
N TYR A 1003 -12.63 68.62 -15.58
CA TYR A 1003 -11.98 69.20 -16.75
C TYR A 1003 -12.35 68.43 -18.02
N LEU A 1004 -12.68 69.16 -19.09
CA LEU A 1004 -13.13 68.61 -20.36
C LEU A 1004 -12.17 68.99 -21.48
N ASN A 1005 -11.71 68.01 -22.25
CA ASN A 1005 -10.78 68.22 -23.36
C ASN A 1005 -11.47 68.26 -24.74
N ASN A 1006 -12.80 68.20 -24.77
CA ASN A 1006 -13.63 68.22 -25.98
C ASN A 1006 -15.01 68.82 -25.67
N HIS A 1007 -15.61 69.52 -26.65
CA HIS A 1007 -16.82 70.33 -26.46
C HIS A 1007 -18.15 69.54 -26.49
N ASN A 1008 -18.13 68.23 -26.76
CA ASN A 1008 -19.35 67.43 -26.89
C ASN A 1008 -19.98 67.05 -25.53
N TYR A 1009 -20.72 67.98 -24.93
CA TYR A 1009 -21.44 67.76 -23.67
C TYR A 1009 -22.34 66.50 -23.67
N ASN A 1010 -22.91 66.09 -24.80
CA ASN A 1010 -23.81 64.92 -24.86
C ASN A 1010 -23.13 63.57 -24.54
N ALA A 1011 -21.80 63.50 -24.54
CA ALA A 1011 -21.05 62.34 -24.05
C ALA A 1011 -21.10 62.21 -22.51
N ILE A 1012 -21.33 63.31 -21.81
CA ILE A 1012 -21.26 63.43 -20.36
C ILE A 1012 -22.69 63.37 -19.81
N LYS A 1013 -23.10 62.20 -19.29
CA LYS A 1013 -24.45 61.99 -18.73
C LYS A 1013 -24.44 61.72 -17.22
N PRO A 1014 -24.02 62.69 -16.40
CA PRO A 1014 -23.91 62.53 -14.96
C PRO A 1014 -25.29 62.44 -14.32
N ALA A 1015 -25.52 61.37 -13.57
CA ALA A 1015 -26.68 61.22 -12.71
C ALA A 1015 -26.33 61.84 -11.34
N TRP A 1016 -26.34 63.18 -11.29
CA TRP A 1016 -25.99 63.92 -10.07
C TRP A 1016 -27.00 63.63 -8.95
N TYR A 1017 -26.54 63.01 -7.85
CA TYR A 1017 -27.38 62.66 -6.71
C TYR A 1017 -26.59 62.71 -5.40
N SER A 1018 -26.95 63.66 -4.54
CA SER A 1018 -26.53 63.74 -3.13
C SER A 1018 -25.04 64.04 -2.88
N ASN A 1019 -24.40 64.87 -3.72
CA ASN A 1019 -23.00 65.20 -3.51
C ASN A 1019 -22.81 66.27 -2.42
N ALA A 1020 -21.92 65.99 -1.45
CA ALA A 1020 -21.31 67.02 -0.60
C ALA A 1020 -20.04 67.55 -1.29
N ILE A 1021 -19.96 68.88 -1.48
CA ILE A 1021 -18.90 69.53 -2.28
C ILE A 1021 -18.43 70.82 -1.59
N SER A 1022 -17.12 71.06 -1.60
CA SER A 1022 -16.53 72.30 -1.05
C SER A 1022 -16.86 73.52 -1.92
N SER A 1023 -17.34 74.60 -1.29
CA SER A 1023 -17.80 75.85 -1.95
C SER A 1023 -16.71 76.67 -2.66
N ASN A 1024 -15.45 76.23 -2.60
CA ASN A 1024 -14.29 76.87 -3.22
C ASN A 1024 -13.78 76.18 -4.51
N ILE A 1025 -14.50 75.18 -5.02
CA ILE A 1025 -14.15 74.39 -6.22
C ILE A 1025 -14.86 74.95 -7.47
N THR A 1026 -14.13 75.09 -8.58
CA THR A 1026 -14.71 75.40 -9.90
C THR A 1026 -15.43 74.17 -10.46
N LEU A 1027 -16.71 74.25 -10.79
CA LEU A 1027 -17.49 73.07 -11.16
C LEU A 1027 -17.02 72.40 -12.46
N LEU A 1028 -16.91 73.20 -13.52
CA LEU A 1028 -16.59 72.76 -14.87
C LEU A 1028 -15.61 73.75 -15.50
N GLU A 1029 -14.65 73.23 -16.25
CA GLU A 1029 -13.65 74.03 -16.93
C GLU A 1029 -13.52 73.61 -18.41
N ASN A 1030 -13.20 74.58 -19.27
CA ASN A 1030 -12.98 74.40 -20.71
C ASN A 1030 -14.24 74.06 -21.54
N LEU A 1031 -15.38 74.67 -21.19
CA LEU A 1031 -16.63 74.66 -21.97
C LEU A 1031 -16.98 76.04 -22.55
N ASP A 1032 -17.78 76.05 -23.60
CA ASP A 1032 -18.40 77.29 -24.11
C ASP A 1032 -19.43 77.83 -23.10
N LYS A 1033 -19.39 79.16 -22.88
CA LYS A 1033 -20.20 79.84 -21.84
C LYS A 1033 -21.68 79.48 -21.84
N LYS A 1034 -22.28 79.37 -23.04
CA LYS A 1034 -23.72 79.16 -23.20
C LYS A 1034 -24.19 77.82 -22.63
N ASP A 1035 -23.37 76.78 -22.76
CA ASP A 1035 -23.69 75.45 -22.24
C ASP A 1035 -23.20 75.34 -20.78
N LEU A 1036 -22.06 75.95 -20.45
CA LEU A 1036 -21.52 76.03 -19.09
C LEU A 1036 -22.55 76.56 -18.07
N ASP A 1037 -23.21 77.68 -18.36
CA ASP A 1037 -24.18 78.30 -17.43
C ASP A 1037 -25.39 77.39 -17.16
N PHE A 1038 -25.84 76.62 -18.16
CA PHE A 1038 -26.93 75.64 -18.00
C PHE A 1038 -26.50 74.44 -17.15
N ILE A 1039 -25.31 73.90 -17.39
CA ILE A 1039 -24.82 72.69 -16.71
C ILE A 1039 -24.44 73.00 -15.26
N ILE A 1040 -23.85 74.18 -15.00
CA ILE A 1040 -23.61 74.67 -13.63
C ILE A 1040 -24.91 74.72 -12.86
N LYS A 1041 -25.97 75.32 -13.43
CA LYS A 1041 -27.27 75.39 -12.74
C LYS A 1041 -27.90 74.01 -12.52
N ASP A 1042 -27.87 73.13 -13.53
CA ASP A 1042 -28.38 71.75 -13.41
C ASP A 1042 -27.64 70.95 -12.33
N PHE A 1043 -26.37 71.29 -12.06
CA PHE A 1043 -25.59 70.73 -10.96
C PHE A 1043 -25.92 71.36 -9.61
N GLU A 1044 -26.02 72.68 -9.53
CA GLU A 1044 -26.36 73.43 -8.31
C GLU A 1044 -27.76 73.07 -7.80
N ASP A 1045 -28.75 72.94 -8.68
CA ASP A 1045 -30.13 72.54 -8.34
C ASP A 1045 -30.24 71.09 -7.81
N LYS A 1046 -29.16 70.28 -7.81
CA LYS A 1046 -29.18 68.84 -7.46
C LYS A 1046 -28.18 68.39 -6.39
N ASN A 1047 -27.31 69.27 -5.90
CA ASN A 1047 -26.20 68.91 -5.00
C ASN A 1047 -26.09 69.89 -3.82
N VAL A 1048 -25.33 69.51 -2.78
CA VAL A 1048 -25.25 70.29 -1.53
C VAL A 1048 -23.83 70.82 -1.32
N PHE A 1049 -23.72 72.14 -1.29
CA PHE A 1049 -22.45 72.85 -1.14
C PHE A 1049 -22.20 73.24 0.31
N TYR A 1050 -21.00 72.96 0.80
CA TYR A 1050 -20.56 73.28 2.16
C TYR A 1050 -19.24 74.07 2.11
N ASP A 1051 -19.10 75.06 2.98
CA ASP A 1051 -17.85 75.79 3.19
C ASP A 1051 -17.09 75.13 4.34
N PHE A 1052 -16.17 74.20 4.01
CA PHE A 1052 -15.46 73.37 4.99
C PHE A 1052 -14.34 74.14 5.70
N LYS A 1053 -14.73 75.13 6.51
CA LYS A 1053 -13.82 75.86 7.40
C LYS A 1053 -13.73 75.20 8.77
N ASP A 1054 -12.49 75.12 9.26
CA ASP A 1054 -12.05 74.94 10.64
C ASP A 1054 -12.43 73.66 11.43
N ASP A 1055 -13.49 72.91 11.10
CA ASP A 1055 -13.99 71.79 11.93
C ASP A 1055 -13.55 70.35 11.51
N PHE A 1056 -12.90 70.14 10.35
CA PHE A 1056 -12.60 68.77 9.86
C PHE A 1056 -11.15 68.32 10.14
N ASN A 1057 -10.96 67.43 11.11
CA ASN A 1057 -9.64 66.87 11.45
C ASN A 1057 -9.19 65.80 10.44
N VAL A 1058 -8.59 66.22 9.32
CA VAL A 1058 -8.05 65.33 8.27
C VAL A 1058 -6.96 64.36 8.79
N ALA A 1059 -6.31 64.68 9.91
CA ALA A 1059 -5.31 63.83 10.57
C ALA A 1059 -5.93 62.82 11.58
N GLY A 1060 -7.24 62.88 11.81
CA GLY A 1060 -7.98 61.97 12.68
C GLY A 1060 -8.13 60.55 12.11
N LEU A 1061 -8.77 59.68 12.90
CA LEU A 1061 -9.12 58.30 12.49
C LEU A 1061 -10.61 58.20 12.09
N ASP A 1062 -11.31 59.32 12.05
CA ASP A 1062 -12.77 59.40 12.19
C ASP A 1062 -13.52 59.24 10.86
N PHE A 1063 -13.24 58.13 10.15
CA PHE A 1063 -13.85 57.78 8.86
C PHE A 1063 -14.77 56.56 9.01
N PHE A 1064 -15.99 56.63 8.45
CA PHE A 1064 -16.97 55.55 8.54
C PHE A 1064 -16.80 54.53 7.41
N ILE A 1065 -16.11 53.42 7.67
CA ILE A 1065 -15.95 52.32 6.71
C ILE A 1065 -16.79 51.13 7.21
N PRO A 1066 -17.79 50.63 6.45
CA PRO A 1066 -18.60 49.48 6.84
C PRO A 1066 -17.77 48.21 7.07
N GLN A 1067 -17.52 47.90 8.34
CA GLN A 1067 -16.69 46.77 8.75
C GLN A 1067 -17.46 45.43 8.73
N LYS A 1068 -16.75 44.39 8.29
CA LYS A 1068 -16.94 43.01 8.78
C LYS A 1068 -15.55 42.42 9.07
N ASP A 1069 -15.27 42.18 10.35
CA ASP A 1069 -14.29 41.23 10.88
C ASP A 1069 -12.87 41.20 10.28
N SER A 1070 -12.39 42.28 9.65
CA SER A 1070 -11.05 42.36 9.05
C SER A 1070 -10.06 43.08 9.97
N PRO A 1071 -9.03 42.38 10.53
CA PRO A 1071 -8.02 43.01 11.39
C PRO A 1071 -7.21 44.11 10.71
N LEU A 1072 -7.09 44.07 9.37
CA LEU A 1072 -6.33 45.05 8.59
C LEU A 1072 -7.04 46.41 8.47
N LEU A 1073 -8.36 46.46 8.71
CA LEU A 1073 -9.20 47.67 8.59
C LEU A 1073 -9.62 48.26 9.95
N GLN A 1074 -8.93 47.89 11.05
CA GLN A 1074 -9.15 48.35 12.43
C GLN A 1074 -8.90 49.87 12.68
N ARG A 1075 -8.85 50.70 11.63
CA ARG A 1075 -8.80 52.16 11.71
C ARG A 1075 -10.14 52.85 11.40
N GLY A 1076 -11.18 52.11 11.05
CA GLY A 1076 -12.55 52.64 10.95
C GLY A 1076 -13.31 52.52 12.28
N ILE A 1077 -14.26 53.43 12.50
CA ILE A 1077 -15.15 53.42 13.67
C ILE A 1077 -16.37 52.52 13.38
N ASP A 1078 -16.68 51.61 14.29
CA ASP A 1078 -17.94 50.85 14.28
C ASP A 1078 -19.12 51.78 14.60
N SER A 1079 -20.22 51.62 13.83
CA SER A 1079 -21.55 52.17 14.12
C SER A 1079 -21.95 52.17 15.61
N SER A 1080 -21.64 51.12 16.39
CA SER A 1080 -21.99 51.04 17.82
C SER A 1080 -21.14 51.94 18.74
N LYS A 1081 -20.03 52.47 18.22
CA LYS A 1081 -19.04 53.32 18.92
C LYS A 1081 -18.92 54.73 18.31
N SER A 1082 -19.69 55.01 17.27
CA SER A 1082 -19.83 56.34 16.68
C SER A 1082 -20.57 57.27 17.65
N PRO A 1083 -20.09 58.50 17.90
CA PRO A 1083 -20.88 59.52 18.61
C PRO A 1083 -22.04 60.07 17.76
N LEU A 1084 -22.07 59.78 16.45
CA LEU A 1084 -23.20 60.08 15.57
C LEU A 1084 -24.15 58.89 15.48
N GLN A 1085 -25.41 59.09 15.87
CA GLN A 1085 -26.50 58.17 15.51
C GLN A 1085 -26.85 58.34 14.04
N ILE A 1086 -26.73 57.26 13.26
CA ILE A 1086 -27.18 57.23 11.87
C ILE A 1086 -28.69 57.02 11.89
N PRO A 1087 -29.52 57.95 11.38
CA PRO A 1087 -30.97 57.79 11.43
C PRO A 1087 -31.42 56.61 10.56
N GLU A 1088 -32.38 55.82 11.05
CA GLU A 1088 -32.86 54.58 10.41
C GLU A 1088 -33.39 54.79 8.99
N LYS A 1089 -33.72 56.03 8.61
CA LYS A 1089 -34.35 56.38 7.33
C LYS A 1089 -33.54 57.41 6.56
N ASP A 1090 -33.63 57.34 5.23
CA ASP A 1090 -33.06 58.34 4.34
C ASP A 1090 -33.94 59.61 4.22
N PHE A 1091 -33.46 60.59 3.45
CA PHE A 1091 -34.16 61.84 3.15
C PHE A 1091 -35.53 61.65 2.47
N TYR A 1092 -35.82 60.44 1.96
CA TYR A 1092 -37.07 60.04 1.34
C TYR A 1092 -37.90 59.08 2.21
N GLY A 1093 -37.54 58.91 3.49
CA GLY A 1093 -38.25 58.08 4.47
C GLY A 1093 -38.02 56.58 4.36
N LYS A 1094 -37.10 56.10 3.52
CA LYS A 1094 -36.83 54.67 3.29
C LYS A 1094 -35.87 54.11 4.33
N ASN A 1095 -36.14 52.92 4.86
CA ASN A 1095 -35.28 52.27 5.85
C ASN A 1095 -33.88 51.95 5.28
N ARG A 1096 -32.85 52.58 5.86
CA ARG A 1096 -31.42 52.40 5.57
C ARG A 1096 -30.83 51.06 6.05
N ILE A 1097 -31.60 50.31 6.84
CA ILE A 1097 -31.23 48.97 7.34
C ILE A 1097 -31.22 47.93 6.20
N LEU A 1098 -31.84 48.21 5.05
CA LEU A 1098 -31.74 47.37 3.86
C LEU A 1098 -30.38 47.54 3.15
N SER A 1099 -29.67 46.42 2.99
CA SER A 1099 -28.36 46.35 2.36
C SER A 1099 -28.40 46.78 0.88
N GLY A 1100 -28.15 48.06 0.63
CA GLY A 1100 -28.15 48.65 -0.71
C GLY A 1100 -28.27 50.17 -0.76
N ILE A 1101 -28.73 50.83 0.32
CA ILE A 1101 -28.80 52.30 0.41
C ILE A 1101 -27.62 52.82 1.25
N GLY A 1102 -26.94 53.85 0.74
CA GLY A 1102 -25.68 54.34 1.28
C GLY A 1102 -25.77 55.17 2.56
N ILE A 1103 -24.76 54.99 3.41
CA ILE A 1103 -24.23 56.02 4.31
C ILE A 1103 -23.09 56.69 3.53
N ASP A 1104 -23.06 58.02 3.42
CA ASP A 1104 -21.90 58.69 2.79
C ASP A 1104 -20.69 58.58 3.71
N ILE A 1105 -19.60 58.05 3.17
CA ILE A 1105 -18.46 57.56 3.94
C ILE A 1105 -17.54 58.69 4.44
N GLY A 1106 -17.67 59.89 3.86
CA GLY A 1106 -16.88 61.06 4.24
C GLY A 1106 -17.56 62.05 5.20
N ALA A 1107 -18.88 61.99 5.38
CA ALA A 1107 -19.66 63.04 6.04
C ALA A 1107 -19.86 62.86 7.55
N VAL A 1108 -18.77 62.73 8.33
CA VAL A 1108 -18.82 62.88 9.80
C VAL A 1108 -18.88 64.38 10.13
N GLN A 1109 -20.01 65.02 9.83
CA GLN A 1109 -20.25 66.39 10.26
C GLN A 1109 -20.50 66.39 11.77
N LYS A 1110 -19.75 67.21 12.51
CA LYS A 1110 -20.03 67.52 13.91
C LYS A 1110 -21.22 68.50 13.96
N SER A 1111 -22.42 68.02 13.60
CA SER A 1111 -23.66 68.81 13.51
C SER A 1111 -24.25 69.13 14.89
N GLY A 1112 -23.41 69.60 15.82
CA GLY A 1112 -23.82 70.13 17.10
C GLY A 1112 -24.16 71.61 17.00
N TYR A 1113 -25.31 71.93 16.40
CA TYR A 1113 -26.15 73.08 16.78
C TYR A 1113 -27.52 73.00 16.08
N LEU A 1114 -28.55 72.75 16.87
CA LEU A 1114 -29.90 73.28 16.71
C LEU A 1114 -30.55 73.23 18.10
N GLU A 1115 -30.56 74.42 18.74
CA GLU A 1115 -30.76 74.67 20.19
C GLU A 1115 -29.65 74.10 21.10
#